data_AF-A0A7K2N6K7-F1
#
_entry.id   AF-A0A7K2N6K7-F1
#
_cell.length_a   1.000
_cell.length_b   1.000
_cell.length_c   1.000
_cell.angle_alpha   90.00
_cell.angle_beta   90.00
_cell.angle_gamma   90.00
#
_symmetry.space_group_name_H-M   'P 1'
#
loop_
_entity.id
_entity.type
_entity.pdbx_description
1 polymer ?
#
loop_
_entity_poly.entity_id
_entity_poly.type
_entity_poly.pdbx_seq_one_letter_code
_entity_poly.pdbx_strand_id
1 'polypeptide(L)'
;MTKTQVPGVGAGAQVYTAAQVAAMLNSISASPQIPGGFNPLPRTDPQVAFGPGLPLIPAQIDPVRQDTGRPEPRFNEYPVSANLPGITDRLVPWKVLRDAAAAGGIARRCIEIRKADIATLEWAITITKSAIAQAEADHPSMARADIEADLRKRLSPEIARCTAFWEQPDPGQDEEWPDWIGKLLEEHLVLDAVAIYPRRTYGGDLYALEILDGSTIKVLRDYRGGRPVPPQPAFQQHLWGFPRGEYVADVDPDGAVPDGYSADQLIYKRRNVRAFTPYGYSAVEQALEDLDVWLRRRQWIRAEFTDGAIPAGVLRNTAANGWTPQQVLEYETALNDAWSGQTLERHRLRILPPGFELESMADVAEKYRPEYDLFLLKQLASHFATTIAELNFTEPGGLGSSGYHEGQADIKERSATMPTYRWIQNLVTQISRRHLGMAPELEFRILGLESEDEAAADMVAQSRVQWGRMTLNEDRDRLGLPRYAFPEADMPMLMTTRGVVFLEGASEVAEPGELIGPVQAPPQDDADADGELDAPYGPDTDISNPATSGSDDDSEQTAAKKSQELAAYRRWIRRNATPARPFRFAYLTKADAPELDGAPVIFAAPGGDDRPKAGDPSPVWPGWDRDEATAAVWQPRIVRHLMAAVPADALAERWLARELVKTDTTDRTDPGQDGADSDEWAATLAAAFLTSEGIDLTGILAPLLNDLWTEGWAIGHAAARAIMSGRAKALYGWAVGDAADAARGLTAATRMALAVFRQQSAPLVRSIAAGRLAALGRVLGGARAGHQTAAQLAEALRDLLRDRSWAAMTAMTEVARAVLAAAVDAYRTGQVNACDWAIEPGACPACVANHQAGPLPLGAVWPTGDTQPPAHPRCRCALVPA
;
A
#
# COMPACT_ATOMS: atom_id res chain seq x y z
N MET A 1 77.61 44.17 33.12
CA MET A 1 76.42 44.93 33.56
C MET A 1 75.47 44.99 32.38
N THR A 2 74.22 44.53 32.43
CA THR A 2 73.27 45.17 33.36
C THR A 2 71.87 45.50 32.84
N LYS A 3 71.13 44.68 32.07
CA LYS A 3 69.64 44.77 32.05
C LYS A 3 68.92 43.57 31.38
N THR A 4 68.50 42.62 32.21
CA THR A 4 67.31 41.76 32.06
C THR A 4 66.02 42.62 32.14
N GLN A 5 64.79 42.18 31.80
CA GLN A 5 64.15 40.94 31.29
C GLN A 5 62.90 41.38 30.46
N VAL A 6 61.97 40.60 29.87
CA VAL A 6 61.48 39.19 29.93
C VAL A 6 61.07 38.75 28.48
N PRO A 7 60.55 37.52 28.19
CA PRO A 7 60.53 36.98 26.81
C PRO A 7 59.23 37.19 26.02
N GLY A 8 59.29 37.02 24.69
CA GLY A 8 58.12 36.93 23.80
C GLY A 8 58.44 36.33 22.43
N VAL A 9 57.65 35.34 22.02
CA VAL A 9 57.53 34.70 20.68
C VAL A 9 58.84 34.25 19.99
N GLY A 10 59.05 32.93 19.89
CA GLY A 10 60.23 32.35 19.26
C GLY A 10 60.21 32.37 17.73
N ALA A 11 61.39 32.49 17.13
CA ALA A 11 61.61 32.17 15.71
C ALA A 11 61.59 30.64 15.49
N GLY A 12 61.24 30.13 14.31
CA GLY A 12 60.80 30.84 13.11
C GLY A 12 60.35 29.86 12.03
N ALA A 13 59.69 30.37 10.98
CA ALA A 13 59.19 29.53 9.89
C ALA A 13 60.36 28.90 9.10
N GLN A 14 60.54 27.59 9.23
CA GLN A 14 61.43 26.84 8.34
C GLN A 14 60.78 26.76 6.96
N VAL A 15 61.35 27.49 5.99
CA VAL A 15 60.95 27.40 4.58
C VAL A 15 61.55 26.12 4.00
N TYR A 16 60.78 25.03 4.02
CA TYR A 16 61.16 23.79 3.36
C TYR A 16 61.25 24.02 1.84
N THR A 17 62.37 23.65 1.24
CA THR A 17 62.50 23.64 -0.23
C THR A 17 61.57 22.59 -0.83
N ALA A 18 61.18 22.75 -2.11
CA ALA A 18 60.33 21.77 -2.79
C ALA A 18 60.88 20.34 -2.73
N ALA A 19 62.21 20.16 -2.72
CA ALA A 19 62.85 18.86 -2.53
C ALA A 19 62.69 18.30 -1.10
N GLN A 20 62.71 19.15 -0.07
CA GLN A 20 62.44 18.75 1.32
C GLN A 20 60.95 18.46 1.56
N VAL A 21 60.05 19.23 0.93
CA VAL A 21 58.60 18.93 0.93
C VAL A 21 58.33 17.61 0.21
N ALA A 22 58.94 17.37 -0.94
CA ALA A 22 58.87 16.08 -1.64
C ALA A 22 59.46 14.93 -0.81
N ALA A 23 60.57 15.15 -0.09
CA ALA A 23 61.12 14.15 0.82
C ALA A 23 60.19 13.86 2.02
N MET A 24 59.55 14.88 2.60
CA MET A 24 58.52 14.70 3.62
C MET A 24 57.30 13.94 3.08
N LEU A 25 56.76 14.32 1.93
CA LEU A 25 55.66 13.61 1.28
C LEU A 25 56.03 12.16 0.96
N ASN A 26 57.23 11.91 0.44
CA ASN A 26 57.74 10.56 0.21
C ASN A 26 57.88 9.76 1.52
N SER A 27 58.26 10.39 2.64
CA SER A 27 58.29 9.74 3.96
C SER A 27 56.90 9.47 4.55
N ILE A 28 55.87 10.19 4.11
CA ILE A 28 54.46 9.95 4.47
C ILE A 28 53.86 8.83 3.60
N SER A 29 54.24 8.73 2.32
CA SER A 29 53.84 7.60 1.46
C SER A 29 54.63 6.31 1.73
N ALA A 30 55.86 6.42 2.25
CA ALA A 30 56.73 5.30 2.55
C ALA A 30 56.79 5.01 4.06
N SER A 31 55.64 4.67 4.65
CA SER A 31 55.64 3.85 5.87
C SER A 31 56.50 2.60 5.61
N PRO A 32 57.59 2.37 6.36
CA PRO A 32 58.38 1.16 6.19
C PRO A 32 57.49 -0.05 6.44
N GLN A 33 57.61 -1.08 5.60
CA GLN A 33 56.78 -2.29 5.68
C GLN A 33 57.09 -3.05 6.99
N ILE A 34 56.33 -2.75 8.05
CA ILE A 34 56.34 -3.52 9.28
C ILE A 34 55.85 -4.93 8.93
N PRO A 35 56.62 -5.99 9.23
CA PRO A 35 56.17 -7.37 8.97
C PRO A 35 54.84 -7.65 9.68
N GLY A 36 53.79 -7.91 8.90
CA GLY A 36 52.40 -8.09 9.39
C GLY A 36 51.48 -6.88 9.26
N GLY A 37 51.96 -5.74 8.75
CA GLY A 37 51.14 -4.54 8.51
C GLY A 37 50.31 -4.57 7.22
N PHE A 38 49.11 -3.99 7.29
CA PHE A 38 48.18 -3.80 6.16
C PHE A 38 48.79 -3.11 4.94
N ASN A 39 48.55 -3.68 3.76
CA ASN A 39 49.00 -3.16 2.47
C ASN A 39 47.82 -2.53 1.68
N PRO A 40 47.68 -1.19 1.64
CA PRO A 40 46.56 -0.53 0.95
C PRO A 40 46.56 -0.78 -0.57
N LEU A 41 45.45 -0.42 -1.22
CA LEU A 41 45.42 -0.27 -2.69
C LEU A 41 46.23 0.97 -3.10
N PRO A 42 47.00 0.91 -4.20
CA PRO A 42 47.74 2.07 -4.68
C PRO A 42 46.77 3.21 -5.02
N ARG A 43 47.22 4.45 -4.77
CA ARG A 43 46.51 5.68 -5.17
C ARG A 43 47.23 6.22 -6.40
N THR A 44 46.76 5.85 -7.59
CA THR A 44 47.40 6.19 -8.88
C THR A 44 47.00 7.57 -9.41
N ASP A 45 45.92 8.15 -8.90
CA ASP A 45 45.34 9.37 -9.43
C ASP A 45 46.19 10.61 -9.04
N PRO A 46 46.44 11.54 -9.97
CA PRO A 46 47.31 12.68 -9.73
C PRO A 46 46.66 13.68 -8.78
N GLN A 47 47.37 14.07 -7.72
CA GLN A 47 46.96 15.18 -6.86
C GLN A 47 47.02 16.49 -7.64
N VAL A 48 45.85 17.13 -7.84
CA VAL A 48 45.71 18.45 -8.46
C VAL A 48 45.02 19.42 -7.49
N ALA A 49 45.34 20.72 -7.59
CA ALA A 49 45.00 21.73 -6.58
C ALA A 49 43.49 21.94 -6.33
N PHE A 50 42.62 21.44 -7.22
CA PHE A 50 41.16 21.46 -7.10
C PHE A 50 40.53 20.08 -7.41
N GLY A 51 41.27 18.99 -7.16
CA GLY A 51 40.75 17.63 -7.30
C GLY A 51 39.83 17.22 -6.15
N PRO A 52 39.14 16.07 -6.23
CA PRO A 52 38.18 15.58 -5.22
C PRO A 52 38.83 15.13 -3.89
N GLY A 53 40.08 15.49 -3.63
CA GLY A 53 40.91 14.90 -2.58
C GLY A 53 41.43 13.51 -2.93
N LEU A 54 42.10 12.86 -1.98
CA LEU A 54 42.37 11.41 -2.01
C LEU A 54 41.56 10.74 -0.89
N PRO A 55 40.92 9.59 -1.15
CA PRO A 55 40.33 8.77 -0.09
C PRO A 55 41.41 8.35 0.91
N LEU A 56 41.10 8.48 2.20
CA LEU A 56 41.98 8.11 3.32
C LEU A 56 42.59 6.72 3.11
N ILE A 57 43.83 6.54 3.56
CA ILE A 57 44.46 5.22 3.64
C ILE A 57 43.80 4.48 4.81
N PRO A 58 43.20 3.29 4.61
CA PRO A 58 42.56 2.57 5.71
C PRO A 58 43.56 2.21 6.81
N ALA A 59 43.12 2.33 8.06
CA ALA A 59 43.83 1.73 9.19
C ALA A 59 43.49 0.25 9.31
N GLN A 60 44.42 -0.56 9.79
CA GLN A 60 44.16 -1.97 10.07
C GLN A 60 43.35 -2.11 11.37
N ILE A 61 42.11 -2.58 11.25
CA ILE A 61 41.25 -2.92 12.39
C ILE A 61 41.19 -4.43 12.59
N ASP A 62 41.14 -5.19 11.49
CA ASP A 62 40.97 -6.64 11.46
C ASP A 62 42.25 -7.41 11.08
N PRO A 63 42.32 -8.73 11.34
CA PRO A 63 43.38 -9.59 10.83
C PRO A 63 43.50 -9.50 9.30
N VAL A 64 44.73 -9.43 8.80
CA VAL A 64 45.02 -9.45 7.36
C VAL A 64 45.11 -10.87 6.83
N ARG A 65 44.54 -11.12 5.65
CA ARG A 65 44.69 -12.39 4.92
C ARG A 65 46.14 -12.52 4.44
N GLN A 66 46.76 -13.66 4.70
CA GLN A 66 48.21 -13.86 4.55
C GLN A 66 48.70 -13.74 3.10
N ASP A 67 47.83 -14.02 2.13
CA ASP A 67 48.07 -14.01 0.69
C ASP A 67 47.98 -12.60 0.06
N THR A 68 47.12 -11.73 0.60
CA THR A 68 46.85 -10.39 0.04
C THR A 68 47.38 -9.23 0.90
N GLY A 69 47.69 -9.48 2.18
CA GLY A 69 48.10 -8.44 3.13
C GLY A 69 46.97 -7.46 3.48
N ARG A 70 45.71 -7.86 3.31
CA ARG A 70 44.51 -7.02 3.49
C ARG A 70 43.48 -7.70 4.39
N PRO A 71 42.73 -6.96 5.22
CA PRO A 71 41.61 -7.53 5.96
C PRO A 71 40.46 -7.87 5.00
N GLU A 72 39.65 -8.86 5.36
CA GLU A 72 38.40 -9.13 4.67
C GLU A 72 37.30 -8.16 5.11
N PRO A 73 36.32 -7.82 4.26
CA PRO A 73 35.23 -6.93 4.65
C PRO A 73 34.39 -7.52 5.78
N ARG A 74 34.01 -6.66 6.73
CA ARG A 74 32.96 -6.92 7.72
C ARG A 74 31.59 -6.92 7.04
N PHE A 75 30.64 -7.67 7.59
CA PHE A 75 29.24 -7.68 7.15
C PHE A 75 28.48 -6.43 7.64
N ASN A 76 28.87 -5.87 8.78
CA ASN A 76 28.23 -4.71 9.40
C ASN A 76 29.12 -4.06 10.48
N GLU A 77 28.78 -2.82 10.84
CA GLU A 77 29.29 -2.15 12.04
C GLU A 77 28.43 -2.56 13.25
N TYR A 78 28.83 -3.64 13.93
CA TYR A 78 28.19 -4.10 15.15
C TYR A 78 28.75 -3.36 16.38
N PRO A 79 27.96 -3.22 17.47
CA PRO A 79 28.44 -2.56 18.68
C PRO A 79 29.72 -3.19 19.23
N VAL A 80 30.68 -2.36 19.64
CA VAL A 80 31.85 -2.84 20.41
C VAL A 80 31.35 -3.58 21.65
N SER A 81 31.96 -4.72 21.95
CA SER A 81 31.52 -5.63 23.02
C SER A 81 30.16 -6.32 22.79
N ALA A 82 29.62 -6.38 21.57
CA ALA A 82 28.36 -7.06 21.25
C ALA A 82 28.22 -8.48 21.83
N ASN A 83 29.30 -9.25 21.96
CA ASN A 83 29.26 -10.60 22.53
C ASN A 83 29.14 -10.66 24.07
N LEU A 84 29.42 -9.57 24.82
CA LEU A 84 29.40 -9.60 26.29
C LEU A 84 27.97 -9.76 26.86
N PRO A 85 27.78 -10.42 28.01
CA PRO A 85 26.47 -10.53 28.67
C PRO A 85 25.83 -9.16 28.95
N GLY A 86 24.51 -9.09 28.87
CA GLY A 86 23.72 -7.87 29.12
C GLY A 86 23.72 -6.84 27.98
N ILE A 87 24.69 -6.87 27.06
CA ILE A 87 24.69 -6.02 25.85
C ILE A 87 23.81 -6.68 24.78
N THR A 88 22.93 -5.88 24.14
CA THR A 88 22.10 -6.28 23.00
C THR A 88 22.20 -5.24 21.88
N ASP A 89 22.13 -5.70 20.63
CA ASP A 89 22.07 -4.87 19.42
C ASP A 89 20.65 -4.80 18.80
N ARG A 90 19.66 -5.39 19.48
CA ARG A 90 18.25 -5.34 19.08
C ARG A 90 17.56 -4.10 19.65
N LEU A 91 16.95 -3.29 18.77
CA LEU A 91 16.25 -2.04 19.12
C LEU A 91 15.01 -2.28 20.00
N VAL A 92 14.24 -3.33 19.71
CA VAL A 92 13.02 -3.70 20.46
C VAL A 92 13.33 -4.86 21.42
N PRO A 93 13.18 -4.69 22.74
CA PRO A 93 13.38 -5.78 23.70
C PRO A 93 12.37 -6.91 23.51
N TRP A 94 12.82 -8.17 23.61
CA TRP A 94 11.97 -9.36 23.40
C TRP A 94 10.68 -9.37 24.22
N LYS A 95 10.71 -8.88 25.47
CA LYS A 95 9.51 -8.80 26.32
C LYS A 95 8.42 -7.92 25.69
N VAL A 96 8.78 -6.82 25.02
CA VAL A 96 7.79 -5.95 24.34
C VAL A 96 7.05 -6.70 23.24
N LEU A 97 7.72 -7.62 22.53
CA LEU A 97 7.10 -8.45 21.49
C LEU A 97 6.21 -9.55 22.07
N ARG A 98 6.68 -10.24 23.13
CA ARG A 98 5.85 -11.19 23.89
C ARG A 98 4.59 -10.50 24.46
N ASP A 99 4.77 -9.33 25.08
CA ASP A 99 3.68 -8.53 25.66
C ASP A 99 2.71 -8.03 24.57
N ALA A 100 3.21 -7.54 23.43
CA ALA A 100 2.39 -7.09 22.30
C ALA A 100 1.56 -8.22 21.68
N ALA A 101 2.15 -9.41 21.51
CA ALA A 101 1.42 -10.61 21.08
C ALA A 101 0.38 -11.07 22.11
N ALA A 102 0.68 -10.95 23.41
CA ALA A 102 -0.19 -11.36 24.51
C ALA A 102 -1.25 -10.31 24.91
N ALA A 103 -1.13 -9.04 24.49
CA ALA A 103 -2.01 -7.93 24.90
C ALA A 103 -3.50 -8.10 24.52
N GLY A 104 -3.82 -9.07 23.66
CA GLY A 104 -5.18 -9.51 23.37
C GLY A 104 -5.93 -8.64 22.36
N GLY A 105 -6.59 -9.31 21.41
CA GLY A 105 -7.25 -8.70 20.26
C GLY A 105 -6.63 -9.18 18.95
N ILE A 106 -6.55 -8.28 17.96
CA ILE A 106 -6.29 -8.62 16.57
C ILE A 106 -4.93 -9.29 16.34
N ALA A 107 -3.82 -8.77 16.89
CA ALA A 107 -2.51 -9.38 16.70
C ALA A 107 -2.49 -10.87 17.13
N ARG A 108 -2.98 -11.18 18.33
CA ARG A 108 -3.13 -12.57 18.81
C ARG A 108 -4.01 -13.41 17.88
N ARG A 109 -5.16 -12.88 17.45
CA ARG A 109 -6.08 -13.58 16.54
C ARG A 109 -5.44 -13.84 15.17
N CYS A 110 -4.65 -12.90 14.63
CA CYS A 110 -3.90 -13.09 13.40
C CYS A 110 -2.86 -14.20 13.55
N ILE A 111 -2.13 -14.24 14.67
CA ILE A 111 -1.14 -15.30 14.94
C ILE A 111 -1.83 -16.67 15.03
N GLU A 112 -2.98 -16.81 15.72
CA GLU A 112 -3.70 -18.09 15.74
C GLU A 112 -4.25 -18.50 14.37
N ILE A 113 -4.71 -17.55 13.54
CA ILE A 113 -5.10 -17.84 12.15
C ILE A 113 -3.89 -18.37 11.37
N ARG A 114 -2.76 -17.64 11.37
CA ARG A 114 -1.55 -18.06 10.63
C ARG A 114 -0.91 -19.34 11.17
N LYS A 115 -1.17 -19.72 12.42
CA LYS A 115 -0.84 -21.05 12.97
C LYS A 115 -1.79 -22.13 12.44
N ALA A 116 -3.11 -21.89 12.51
CA ALA A 116 -4.13 -22.82 12.01
C ALA A 116 -3.96 -23.08 10.50
N ASP A 117 -3.74 -22.03 9.69
CA ASP A 117 -3.43 -22.06 8.25
C ASP A 117 -2.35 -23.10 7.88
N ILE A 118 -1.47 -23.49 8.81
CA ILE A 118 -0.36 -24.43 8.59
C ILE A 118 -0.58 -25.74 9.35
N ALA A 119 -1.01 -25.67 10.62
CA ALA A 119 -1.14 -26.84 11.49
C ALA A 119 -2.25 -27.80 11.07
N THR A 120 -3.25 -27.35 10.30
CA THR A 120 -4.32 -28.21 9.76
C THR A 120 -4.03 -28.75 8.35
N LEU A 121 -2.85 -28.50 7.78
CA LEU A 121 -2.49 -29.00 6.45
C LEU A 121 -1.85 -30.39 6.54
N GLU A 122 -2.32 -31.29 5.69
CA GLU A 122 -1.68 -32.59 5.47
C GLU A 122 -0.27 -32.39 4.89
N TRP A 123 0.61 -33.35 5.16
CA TRP A 123 1.98 -33.37 4.65
C TRP A 123 2.41 -34.80 4.34
N ALA A 124 3.41 -34.94 3.47
CA ALA A 124 4.05 -36.20 3.16
C ALA A 124 5.53 -36.00 2.86
N ILE A 125 6.32 -37.04 3.11
CA ILE A 125 7.70 -37.12 2.63
C ILE A 125 7.65 -37.74 1.23
N THR A 126 8.15 -36.99 0.27
CA THR A 126 7.98 -37.25 -1.17
C THR A 126 9.33 -37.30 -1.87
N ILE A 127 9.37 -37.88 -3.07
CA ILE A 127 10.59 -37.93 -3.88
C ILE A 127 10.75 -36.57 -4.57
N THR A 128 11.94 -35.98 -4.45
CA THR A 128 12.28 -34.69 -5.08
C THR A 128 12.10 -34.74 -6.59
N LYS A 129 11.59 -33.66 -7.18
CA LYS A 129 11.46 -33.54 -8.65
C LYS A 129 12.82 -33.69 -9.36
N SER A 130 13.92 -33.35 -8.68
CA SER A 130 15.30 -33.57 -9.15
C SER A 130 15.72 -35.05 -9.19
N ALA A 131 15.38 -35.86 -8.17
CA ALA A 131 15.74 -37.29 -8.18
C ALA A 131 14.94 -38.07 -9.24
N ILE A 132 13.67 -37.67 -9.48
CA ILE A 132 12.88 -38.24 -10.58
C ILE A 132 13.51 -37.86 -11.92
N ALA A 133 13.81 -36.58 -12.16
CA ALA A 133 14.43 -36.12 -13.41
C ALA A 133 15.82 -36.74 -13.66
N GLN A 134 16.59 -37.03 -12.60
CA GLN A 134 17.86 -37.76 -12.73
C GLN A 134 17.63 -39.23 -13.09
N ALA A 135 16.68 -39.91 -12.47
CA ALA A 135 16.33 -41.29 -12.82
C ALA A 135 15.71 -41.42 -14.23
N GLU A 136 14.95 -40.42 -14.68
CA GLU A 136 14.48 -40.29 -16.08
C GLU A 136 15.66 -40.17 -17.06
N ALA A 137 16.75 -39.49 -16.67
CA ALA A 137 17.96 -39.36 -17.49
C ALA A 137 18.84 -40.63 -17.47
N ASP A 138 18.90 -41.35 -16.35
CA ASP A 138 19.63 -42.61 -16.20
C ASP A 138 18.88 -43.81 -16.85
N HIS A 139 17.55 -43.72 -16.95
CA HIS A 139 16.67 -44.77 -17.53
C HIS A 139 15.69 -44.23 -18.59
N PRO A 140 16.18 -43.63 -19.70
CA PRO A 140 15.35 -42.93 -20.70
C PRO A 140 14.42 -43.83 -21.54
N SER A 141 14.41 -45.14 -21.28
CA SER A 141 13.52 -46.12 -21.92
C SER A 141 12.48 -46.73 -20.96
N MET A 142 12.40 -46.26 -19.72
CA MET A 142 11.35 -46.63 -18.77
C MET A 142 10.27 -45.54 -18.73
N ALA A 143 9.01 -45.94 -18.55
CA ALA A 143 7.95 -44.96 -18.34
C ALA A 143 8.13 -44.28 -16.97
N ARG A 144 7.84 -42.98 -16.90
CA ARG A 144 7.95 -42.19 -15.67
C ARG A 144 7.24 -42.82 -14.48
N ALA A 145 6.07 -43.41 -14.69
CA ALA A 145 5.30 -44.11 -13.65
C ALA A 145 6.08 -45.29 -13.04
N ASP A 146 6.79 -46.08 -13.86
CA ASP A 146 7.61 -47.20 -13.40
C ASP A 146 8.84 -46.70 -12.61
N ILE A 147 9.44 -45.59 -13.04
CA ILE A 147 10.57 -44.94 -12.36
C ILE A 147 10.13 -44.42 -10.98
N GLU A 148 9.02 -43.68 -10.92
CA GLU A 148 8.46 -43.19 -9.64
C GLU A 148 8.00 -44.34 -8.74
N ALA A 149 7.52 -45.46 -9.30
CA ALA A 149 7.16 -46.67 -8.55
C ALA A 149 8.38 -47.39 -7.95
N ASP A 150 9.47 -47.58 -8.71
CA ASP A 150 10.68 -48.22 -8.18
C ASP A 150 11.41 -47.32 -7.17
N LEU A 151 11.52 -46.01 -7.42
CA LEU A 151 12.05 -45.05 -6.44
C LEU A 151 11.21 -45.06 -5.15
N ARG A 152 9.87 -45.07 -5.25
CA ARG A 152 8.97 -45.17 -4.08
C ARG A 152 9.16 -46.50 -3.36
N LYS A 153 9.35 -47.62 -4.06
CA LYS A 153 9.61 -48.94 -3.47
C LYS A 153 10.97 -49.01 -2.77
N ARG A 154 12.03 -48.45 -3.38
CA ARG A 154 13.39 -48.36 -2.83
C ARG A 154 13.45 -47.49 -1.58
N LEU A 155 12.75 -46.36 -1.59
CA LEU A 155 12.78 -45.36 -0.51
C LEU A 155 11.65 -45.54 0.52
N SER A 156 10.69 -46.44 0.30
CA SER A 156 9.55 -46.68 1.20
C SER A 156 9.92 -46.88 2.68
N PRO A 157 10.95 -47.68 3.04
CA PRO A 157 11.35 -47.83 4.45
C PRO A 157 11.87 -46.53 5.06
N GLU A 158 12.53 -45.69 4.26
CA GLU A 158 13.10 -44.42 4.69
C GLU A 158 12.03 -43.32 4.80
N ILE A 159 11.07 -43.31 3.87
CA ILE A 159 9.85 -42.48 3.95
C ILE A 159 9.09 -42.82 5.24
N ALA A 160 8.83 -44.11 5.49
CA ALA A 160 8.13 -44.55 6.72
C ALA A 160 8.89 -44.17 8.00
N ARG A 161 10.21 -44.36 8.03
CA ARG A 161 11.08 -43.96 9.16
C ARG A 161 10.98 -42.45 9.43
N CYS A 162 11.01 -41.64 8.38
CA CYS A 162 11.01 -40.19 8.53
C CYS A 162 9.61 -39.63 8.81
N THR A 163 8.54 -40.21 8.25
CA THR A 163 7.15 -39.84 8.58
C THR A 163 6.86 -40.13 10.06
N ALA A 164 7.18 -41.33 10.56
CA ALA A 164 6.96 -41.68 11.96
C ALA A 164 7.73 -40.77 12.96
N PHE A 165 8.85 -40.17 12.54
CA PHE A 165 9.53 -39.14 13.33
C PHE A 165 8.80 -37.78 13.30
N TRP A 166 8.29 -37.37 12.14
CA TRP A 166 7.58 -36.09 12.01
C TRP A 166 6.14 -36.10 12.51
N GLU A 167 5.53 -37.28 12.70
CA GLU A 167 4.27 -37.45 13.44
C GLU A 167 4.40 -36.97 14.90
N GLN A 168 5.50 -37.31 15.58
CA GLN A 168 5.82 -36.85 16.95
C GLN A 168 7.28 -36.38 17.07
N PRO A 169 7.61 -35.13 16.65
CA PRO A 169 9.00 -34.64 16.55
C PRO A 169 9.63 -34.19 17.88
N ASP A 170 8.84 -34.02 18.95
CA ASP A 170 9.33 -33.89 20.33
C ASP A 170 8.58 -34.85 21.29
N PRO A 171 8.93 -36.17 21.25
CA PRO A 171 8.36 -37.17 22.15
C PRO A 171 8.84 -36.99 23.61
N GLY A 172 9.74 -36.04 23.88
CA GLY A 172 10.13 -35.64 25.22
C GLY A 172 9.12 -34.69 25.88
N GLN A 173 8.25 -34.04 25.10
CA GLN A 173 7.17 -33.16 25.58
C GLN A 173 5.76 -33.67 25.23
N ASP A 174 5.67 -34.83 24.57
CA ASP A 174 4.42 -35.40 24.01
C ASP A 174 3.81 -34.50 22.91
N GLU A 175 4.65 -33.75 22.18
CA GLU A 175 4.21 -32.83 21.12
C GLU A 175 4.15 -33.53 19.76
N GLU A 176 2.94 -33.71 19.24
CA GLU A 176 2.67 -34.13 17.85
C GLU A 176 2.99 -32.99 16.85
N TRP A 177 3.00 -33.30 15.55
CA TRP A 177 3.21 -32.32 14.47
C TRP A 177 2.44 -30.99 14.65
N PRO A 178 1.12 -30.96 14.93
CA PRO A 178 0.35 -29.71 14.98
C PRO A 178 0.79 -28.78 16.12
N ASP A 179 1.11 -29.35 17.28
CA ASP A 179 1.60 -28.61 18.44
C ASP A 179 3.02 -28.10 18.20
N TRP A 180 3.91 -28.96 17.68
CA TRP A 180 5.29 -28.60 17.37
C TRP A 180 5.37 -27.49 16.32
N ILE A 181 4.63 -27.60 15.21
CA ILE A 181 4.63 -26.55 14.18
C ILE A 181 3.94 -25.28 14.68
N GLY A 182 2.88 -25.39 15.49
CA GLY A 182 2.24 -24.26 16.16
C GLY A 182 3.18 -23.49 17.10
N LYS A 183 4.02 -24.21 17.85
CA LYS A 183 5.07 -23.69 18.73
C LYS A 183 6.21 -23.04 17.95
N LEU A 184 6.64 -23.62 16.82
CA LEU A 184 7.63 -23.03 15.92
C LEU A 184 7.13 -21.71 15.31
N LEU A 185 5.86 -21.69 14.90
CA LEU A 185 5.23 -20.51 14.29
C LEU A 185 5.01 -19.38 15.29
N GLU A 186 4.83 -19.67 16.58
CA GLU A 186 4.85 -18.65 17.63
C GLU A 186 6.20 -17.90 17.66
N GLU A 187 7.32 -18.64 17.71
CA GLU A 187 8.66 -18.05 17.73
C GLU A 187 8.99 -17.28 16.44
N HIS A 188 8.50 -17.76 15.28
CA HIS A 188 8.64 -17.04 14.02
C HIS A 188 7.80 -15.75 13.98
N LEU A 189 6.49 -15.82 14.24
CA LEU A 189 5.58 -14.69 14.06
C LEU A 189 5.75 -13.61 15.13
N VAL A 190 6.15 -13.97 16.36
CA VAL A 190 6.34 -13.04 17.47
C VAL A 190 7.76 -12.48 17.55
N LEU A 191 8.80 -13.32 17.37
CA LEU A 191 10.21 -12.91 17.57
C LEU A 191 11.06 -12.92 16.29
N ASP A 192 10.68 -13.75 15.31
CA ASP A 192 11.50 -14.17 14.16
C ASP A 192 12.88 -14.71 14.59
N ALA A 193 12.84 -15.59 15.59
CA ALA A 193 13.97 -16.07 16.37
C ALA A 193 13.91 -17.58 16.62
N VAL A 194 13.53 -18.38 15.61
CA VAL A 194 13.28 -19.83 15.76
C VAL A 194 14.56 -20.55 16.20
N ALA A 195 14.54 -21.09 17.42
CA ALA A 195 15.63 -21.86 18.01
C ALA A 195 15.17 -23.31 18.23
N ILE A 196 15.82 -24.26 17.55
CA ILE A 196 15.53 -25.70 17.66
C ILE A 196 16.82 -26.41 18.09
N TYR A 197 16.72 -27.21 19.16
CA TYR A 197 17.81 -28.01 19.71
C TYR A 197 17.65 -29.49 19.33
N PRO A 198 18.49 -30.05 18.45
CA PRO A 198 18.42 -31.46 18.06
C PRO A 198 18.96 -32.34 19.19
N ARG A 199 18.08 -32.80 20.10
CA ARG A 199 18.49 -33.70 21.18
C ARG A 199 18.84 -35.07 20.60
N ARG A 200 20.07 -35.51 20.82
CA ARG A 200 20.57 -36.82 20.40
C ARG A 200 20.49 -37.84 21.53
N THR A 201 20.33 -39.12 21.16
CA THR A 201 20.49 -40.26 22.08
C THR A 201 21.96 -40.45 22.45
N TYR A 202 22.25 -41.32 23.43
CA TYR A 202 23.62 -41.80 23.69
C TYR A 202 24.26 -42.54 22.50
N GLY A 203 23.48 -42.97 21.50
CA GLY A 203 23.99 -43.54 20.25
C GLY A 203 24.37 -42.50 19.18
N GLY A 204 23.96 -41.23 19.37
CA GLY A 204 24.17 -40.13 18.41
C GLY A 204 22.98 -39.86 17.48
N ASP A 205 22.04 -40.80 17.38
CA ASP A 205 20.78 -40.65 16.63
C ASP A 205 19.93 -39.50 17.18
N LEU A 206 19.14 -38.87 16.31
CA LEU A 206 18.17 -37.84 16.71
C LEU A 206 17.04 -38.48 17.55
N TYR A 207 16.73 -37.88 18.70
CA TYR A 207 15.62 -38.27 19.58
C TYR A 207 14.46 -37.27 19.53
N ALA A 208 14.75 -35.97 19.58
CA ALA A 208 13.75 -34.91 19.60
C ALA A 208 14.29 -33.60 18.98
N LEU A 209 13.39 -32.76 18.49
CA LEU A 209 13.68 -31.40 17.99
C LEU A 209 13.09 -30.35 18.93
N GLU A 210 13.71 -30.16 20.08
CA GLU A 210 13.19 -29.31 21.15
C GLU A 210 13.19 -27.83 20.74
N ILE A 211 12.01 -27.22 20.62
CA ILE A 211 11.89 -25.78 20.34
C ILE A 211 12.14 -24.99 21.63
N LEU A 212 13.16 -24.14 21.62
CA LEU A 212 13.56 -23.28 22.72
C LEU A 212 12.99 -21.86 22.57
N ASP A 213 12.77 -21.16 23.69
CA ASP A 213 12.43 -19.73 23.67
C ASP A 213 13.58 -18.92 23.03
N GLY A 214 13.34 -18.42 21.82
CA GLY A 214 14.30 -17.68 21.02
C GLY A 214 14.80 -16.40 21.68
N SER A 215 14.05 -15.85 22.63
CA SER A 215 14.48 -14.67 23.41
C SER A 215 15.60 -14.97 24.41
N THR A 216 15.80 -16.24 24.77
CA THR A 216 16.90 -16.70 25.64
C THR A 216 18.21 -16.90 24.87
N ILE A 217 18.16 -17.00 23.53
CA ILE A 217 19.32 -17.32 22.70
C ILE A 217 19.99 -16.02 22.23
N LYS A 218 21.18 -15.75 22.76
CA LYS A 218 22.07 -14.72 22.21
C LYS A 218 22.84 -15.30 21.03
N VAL A 219 22.75 -14.65 19.87
CA VAL A 219 23.59 -14.96 18.72
C VAL A 219 24.95 -14.27 18.92
N LEU A 220 26.03 -15.05 18.93
CA LEU A 220 27.39 -14.55 18.99
C LEU A 220 27.86 -14.15 17.59
N ARG A 221 28.78 -13.19 17.53
CA ARG A 221 29.36 -12.64 16.29
C ARG A 221 30.86 -12.90 16.22
N ASP A 222 31.37 -13.15 15.02
CA ASP A 222 32.82 -13.15 14.74
C ASP A 222 33.37 -11.72 14.61
N TYR A 223 34.68 -11.58 14.31
CA TYR A 223 35.32 -10.27 14.10
C TYR A 223 34.81 -9.52 12.85
N ARG A 224 34.07 -10.19 11.97
CA ARG A 224 33.44 -9.61 10.78
C ARG A 224 31.98 -9.23 11.01
N GLY A 225 31.42 -9.52 12.19
CA GLY A 225 30.01 -9.33 12.52
C GLY A 225 29.10 -10.44 11.99
N GLY A 226 29.66 -11.51 11.41
CA GLY A 226 28.95 -12.69 10.92
C GLY A 226 28.80 -13.77 12.01
N ARG A 227 28.25 -14.93 11.65
CA ARG A 227 28.08 -16.09 12.55
C ARG A 227 29.43 -16.82 12.71
N PRO A 228 29.94 -17.04 13.94
CA PRO A 228 31.13 -17.87 14.18
C PRO A 228 31.01 -19.26 13.55
N VAL A 229 32.14 -19.79 13.06
CA VAL A 229 32.24 -21.15 12.53
C VAL A 229 32.70 -22.13 13.62
N PRO A 230 32.21 -23.38 13.64
CA PRO A 230 32.70 -24.39 14.58
C PRO A 230 34.22 -24.59 14.45
N PRO A 231 34.93 -24.93 15.54
CA PRO A 231 34.42 -25.25 16.88
C PRO A 231 34.08 -24.03 17.76
N GLN A 232 34.08 -22.79 17.23
CA GLN A 232 33.68 -21.63 18.03
C GLN A 232 32.16 -21.64 18.30
N PRO A 233 31.71 -21.24 19.49
CA PRO A 233 30.29 -21.14 19.79
C PRO A 233 29.65 -20.01 18.98
N ALA A 234 28.54 -20.30 18.32
CA ALA A 234 27.75 -19.35 17.55
C ALA A 234 26.55 -18.81 18.33
N PHE A 235 26.10 -19.54 19.35
CA PHE A 235 24.94 -19.20 20.17
C PHE A 235 25.24 -19.42 21.66
N GLN A 236 24.62 -18.63 22.52
CA GLN A 236 24.81 -18.73 23.96
C GLN A 236 23.48 -18.48 24.68
N GLN A 237 22.95 -19.48 25.37
CA GLN A 237 21.68 -19.35 26.08
C GLN A 237 21.88 -18.57 27.38
N HIS A 238 21.16 -17.46 27.52
CA HIS A 238 21.19 -16.58 28.68
C HIS A 238 19.97 -16.81 29.57
N LEU A 239 20.18 -17.32 30.78
CA LEU A 239 19.13 -17.55 31.77
C LEU A 239 19.46 -16.80 33.07
N TRP A 240 18.48 -16.05 33.58
CA TRP A 240 18.63 -15.16 34.75
C TRP A 240 19.79 -14.15 34.61
N GLY A 241 20.05 -13.67 33.39
CA GLY A 241 21.10 -12.68 33.08
C GLY A 241 22.50 -13.26 32.89
N PHE A 242 22.71 -14.57 33.07
CA PHE A 242 24.00 -15.23 32.90
C PHE A 242 23.96 -16.22 31.73
N PRO A 243 25.07 -16.37 30.97
CA PRO A 243 25.21 -17.47 30.02
C PRO A 243 25.23 -18.82 30.76
N ARG A 244 24.47 -19.81 30.29
CA ARG A 244 24.33 -21.13 30.91
C ARG A 244 24.69 -22.31 29.99
N GLY A 245 24.60 -22.11 28.68
CA GLY A 245 25.01 -23.08 27.66
C GLY A 245 25.56 -22.34 26.45
N GLU A 246 26.54 -22.94 25.79
CA GLU A 246 27.14 -22.48 24.54
C GLU A 246 26.94 -23.56 23.47
N TYR A 247 26.62 -23.13 22.26
CA TYR A 247 26.24 -24.02 21.16
C TYR A 247 26.95 -23.60 19.87
N VAL A 248 27.45 -24.59 19.14
CA VAL A 248 28.07 -24.39 17.84
C VAL A 248 27.00 -24.16 16.77
N ALA A 249 27.40 -23.47 15.70
CA ALA A 249 26.57 -23.33 14.52
C ALA A 249 26.34 -24.71 13.88
N ASP A 250 25.08 -25.03 13.60
CA ASP A 250 24.75 -26.12 12.68
C ASP A 250 25.35 -25.85 11.27
N VAL A 251 25.92 -26.91 10.67
CA VAL A 251 26.89 -26.88 9.55
C VAL A 251 26.30 -27.42 8.24
N ASP A 252 26.93 -27.09 7.12
CA ASP A 252 26.46 -27.48 5.79
C ASP A 252 26.67 -28.98 5.47
N PRO A 253 26.02 -29.55 4.42
CA PRO A 253 25.93 -31.01 4.25
C PRO A 253 27.26 -31.77 4.17
N ASP A 254 28.31 -31.14 3.66
CA ASP A 254 29.67 -31.70 3.60
C ASP A 254 30.45 -31.57 4.92
N GLY A 255 29.83 -30.94 5.94
CA GLY A 255 30.46 -30.46 7.16
C GLY A 255 30.62 -31.53 8.24
N ALA A 256 31.65 -32.35 8.13
CA ALA A 256 32.27 -32.90 9.34
C ALA A 256 32.78 -31.73 10.21
N VAL A 257 32.53 -31.78 11.53
CA VAL A 257 33.08 -30.79 12.48
C VAL A 257 34.36 -31.36 13.10
N PRO A 258 35.55 -30.85 12.77
CA PRO A 258 36.78 -31.23 13.46
C PRO A 258 36.69 -30.74 14.91
N ASP A 259 36.93 -31.64 15.86
CA ASP A 259 37.05 -31.35 17.29
C ASP A 259 35.84 -30.65 17.95
N GLY A 260 34.62 -30.76 17.37
CA GLY A 260 33.38 -30.21 17.92
C GLY A 260 32.30 -31.26 18.14
N TYR A 261 31.52 -31.14 19.22
CA TYR A 261 30.52 -32.13 19.62
C TYR A 261 29.20 -31.99 18.86
N SER A 262 28.66 -33.11 18.37
CA SER A 262 27.37 -33.17 17.67
C SER A 262 26.15 -32.93 18.58
N ALA A 263 26.34 -32.97 19.91
CA ALA A 263 25.33 -32.61 20.91
C ALA A 263 25.22 -31.09 21.13
N ASP A 264 26.29 -30.33 20.90
CA ASP A 264 26.31 -28.87 21.13
C ASP A 264 25.75 -28.08 19.93
N GLN A 265 25.08 -28.75 18.99
CA GLN A 265 24.50 -28.12 17.80
C GLN A 265 23.20 -27.40 18.16
N LEU A 266 23.04 -26.14 17.73
CA LEU A 266 21.77 -25.42 17.79
C LEU A 266 21.39 -24.86 16.42
N ILE A 267 20.13 -25.07 16.04
CA ILE A 267 19.54 -24.53 14.81
C ILE A 267 18.87 -23.20 15.16
N TYR A 268 19.48 -22.08 14.75
CA TYR A 268 18.87 -20.76 14.85
C TYR A 268 18.49 -20.25 13.45
N LYS A 269 17.20 -20.01 13.21
CA LYS A 269 16.64 -19.65 11.90
C LYS A 269 15.79 -18.38 12.01
N ARG A 270 15.79 -17.61 10.92
CA ARG A 270 15.09 -16.34 10.75
C ARG A 270 14.42 -16.34 9.38
N ARG A 271 13.25 -15.72 9.25
CA ARG A 271 12.56 -15.55 7.96
C ARG A 271 12.92 -14.22 7.30
N ASN A 272 13.08 -13.16 8.11
CA ASN A 272 13.29 -11.78 7.65
C ASN A 272 14.70 -11.31 8.06
N VAL A 273 15.70 -11.81 7.34
CA VAL A 273 17.12 -11.52 7.58
C VAL A 273 17.47 -10.09 7.12
N ARG A 274 18.09 -9.31 8.02
CA ARG A 274 18.60 -7.96 7.77
C ARG A 274 20.12 -7.95 7.94
N ALA A 275 20.87 -7.33 7.02
CA ALA A 275 22.34 -7.44 6.99
C ALA A 275 23.07 -6.89 8.23
N PHE A 276 22.48 -5.90 8.92
CA PHE A 276 23.11 -5.23 10.07
C PHE A 276 22.92 -5.93 11.43
N THR A 277 21.97 -6.88 11.54
CA THR A 277 21.56 -7.49 12.83
C THR A 277 21.54 -9.03 12.74
N PRO A 278 21.90 -9.75 13.82
CA PRO A 278 21.89 -11.22 13.82
C PRO A 278 20.49 -11.78 14.10
N TYR A 279 19.52 -10.93 14.44
CA TYR A 279 18.14 -11.27 14.77
C TYR A 279 17.19 -11.06 13.58
N GLY A 280 15.98 -11.60 13.66
CA GLY A 280 14.96 -11.45 12.62
C GLY A 280 14.17 -10.15 12.68
N TYR A 281 13.09 -10.08 11.90
CA TYR A 281 12.11 -9.00 11.93
C TYR A 281 10.69 -9.58 11.87
N SER A 282 10.03 -9.67 13.03
CA SER A 282 8.77 -10.43 13.15
C SER A 282 7.55 -9.64 12.65
N ALA A 283 6.43 -10.33 12.42
CA ALA A 283 5.16 -9.69 12.11
C ALA A 283 4.71 -8.78 13.27
N VAL A 284 4.93 -9.21 14.52
CA VAL A 284 4.67 -8.38 15.70
C VAL A 284 5.58 -7.15 15.78
N GLU A 285 6.87 -7.25 15.43
CA GLU A 285 7.81 -6.10 15.44
C GLU A 285 7.47 -5.06 14.36
N GLN A 286 6.92 -5.51 13.22
CA GLN A 286 6.41 -4.63 12.16
C GLN A 286 5.11 -3.92 12.58
N ALA A 287 4.18 -4.66 13.21
CA ALA A 287 2.89 -4.13 13.62
C ALA A 287 2.90 -3.19 14.84
N LEU A 288 4.05 -2.93 15.48
CA LEU A 288 4.11 -2.24 16.79
C LEU A 288 3.51 -0.82 16.79
N GLU A 289 3.77 -0.02 15.76
CA GLU A 289 3.30 1.37 15.70
C GLU A 289 1.77 1.42 15.54
N ASP A 290 1.23 0.64 14.61
CA ASP A 290 -0.21 0.54 14.35
C ASP A 290 -0.95 -0.13 15.53
N LEU A 291 -0.27 -1.04 16.24
CA LEU A 291 -0.80 -1.68 17.45
C LEU A 291 -0.86 -0.69 18.63
N ASP A 292 0.12 0.20 18.79
CA ASP A 292 0.08 1.29 19.78
C ASP A 292 -1.05 2.28 19.46
N VAL A 293 -1.24 2.66 18.19
CA VAL A 293 -2.40 3.47 17.74
C VAL A 293 -3.73 2.77 18.05
N TRP A 294 -3.85 1.48 17.74
CA TRP A 294 -5.05 0.67 18.02
C TRP A 294 -5.33 0.51 19.52
N LEU A 295 -4.29 0.27 20.33
CA LEU A 295 -4.43 0.17 21.79
C LEU A 295 -4.85 1.51 22.40
N ARG A 296 -4.32 2.64 21.90
CA ARG A 296 -4.77 3.98 22.30
C ARG A 296 -6.22 4.26 21.88
N ARG A 297 -6.64 3.86 20.67
CA ARG A 297 -8.04 3.96 20.22
C ARG A 297 -8.96 3.14 21.12
N ARG A 298 -8.61 1.90 21.46
CA ARG A 298 -9.35 1.07 22.44
C ARG A 298 -9.37 1.69 23.84
N GLN A 299 -8.28 2.31 24.29
CA GLN A 299 -8.22 3.01 25.57
C GLN A 299 -9.12 4.24 25.59
N TRP A 300 -9.18 5.01 24.50
CA TRP A 300 -10.11 6.14 24.35
C TRP A 300 -11.58 5.68 24.37
N ILE A 301 -11.94 4.65 23.59
CA ILE A 301 -13.29 4.05 23.61
C ILE A 301 -13.64 3.60 25.04
N ARG A 302 -12.72 2.93 25.73
CA ARG A 302 -12.92 2.50 27.13
C ARG A 302 -13.17 3.69 28.07
N ALA A 303 -12.33 4.73 28.01
CA ALA A 303 -12.43 5.91 28.88
C ALA A 303 -13.75 6.68 28.66
N GLU A 304 -14.25 6.71 27.43
CA GLU A 304 -15.56 7.28 27.12
C GLU A 304 -16.71 6.48 27.76
N PHE A 305 -16.62 5.14 27.78
CA PHE A 305 -17.60 4.28 28.46
C PHE A 305 -17.48 4.23 29.99
N THR A 306 -16.28 4.39 30.57
CA THR A 306 -16.08 4.37 32.04
C THR A 306 -16.32 5.74 32.66
N ASP A 307 -15.66 6.76 32.13
CA ASP A 307 -15.52 8.06 32.80
C ASP A 307 -16.31 9.17 32.09
N GLY A 308 -16.53 9.04 30.77
CA GLY A 308 -17.10 10.10 29.93
C GLY A 308 -16.04 11.16 29.65
N ALA A 309 -14.97 10.75 28.95
CA ALA A 309 -13.74 11.53 28.78
C ALA A 309 -13.92 12.83 27.97
N ILE A 310 -15.04 12.98 27.25
CA ILE A 310 -15.45 14.22 26.59
C ILE A 310 -16.65 14.85 27.32
N PRO A 311 -16.61 16.15 27.69
CA PRO A 311 -17.80 16.86 28.17
C PRO A 311 -18.94 16.79 27.14
N ALA A 312 -20.07 16.18 27.53
CA ALA A 312 -21.23 16.00 26.65
C ALA A 312 -21.83 17.32 26.14
N GLY A 313 -21.55 18.42 26.85
CA GLY A 313 -21.76 19.79 26.42
C GLY A 313 -20.99 20.73 27.35
N VAL A 314 -20.87 22.00 26.97
CA VAL A 314 -20.31 23.07 27.82
C VAL A 314 -21.44 23.99 28.26
N LEU A 315 -21.47 24.40 29.53
CA LEU A 315 -22.41 25.41 30.02
C LEU A 315 -21.81 26.80 29.83
N ARG A 316 -22.23 27.49 28.76
CA ARG A 316 -21.82 28.86 28.46
C ARG A 316 -22.51 29.82 29.42
N ASN A 317 -21.75 30.42 30.34
CA ASN A 317 -22.26 31.48 31.21
C ASN A 317 -22.17 32.84 30.50
N THR A 318 -23.31 33.47 30.22
CA THR A 318 -23.42 34.81 29.63
C THR A 318 -23.31 35.93 30.67
N ALA A 319 -23.01 35.59 31.93
CA ALA A 319 -22.93 36.46 33.11
C ALA A 319 -24.23 37.18 33.51
N ALA A 320 -25.36 36.88 32.85
CA ALA A 320 -26.67 37.50 33.11
C ALA A 320 -27.25 37.19 34.52
N ASN A 321 -26.68 36.22 35.24
CA ASN A 321 -26.99 35.91 36.64
C ASN A 321 -26.23 36.78 37.67
N GLY A 322 -25.17 37.50 37.27
CA GLY A 322 -24.35 38.29 38.18
C GLY A 322 -23.56 37.48 39.22
N TRP A 323 -23.37 36.18 39.02
CA TRP A 323 -22.63 35.31 39.95
C TRP A 323 -21.13 35.67 39.98
N THR A 324 -20.51 35.52 41.15
CA THR A 324 -19.05 35.66 41.27
C THR A 324 -18.33 34.44 40.67
N PRO A 325 -17.05 34.54 40.26
CA PRO A 325 -16.29 33.39 39.78
C PRO A 325 -16.23 32.23 40.78
N GLN A 326 -16.25 32.52 42.09
CA GLN A 326 -16.31 31.50 43.13
C GLN A 326 -17.66 30.77 43.13
N GLN A 327 -18.78 31.49 42.99
CA GLN A 327 -20.12 30.87 42.92
C GLN A 327 -20.31 30.01 41.67
N VAL A 328 -19.69 30.40 40.54
CA VAL A 328 -19.65 29.57 39.32
C VAL A 328 -18.89 28.26 39.57
N LEU A 329 -17.73 28.32 40.23
CA LEU A 329 -16.92 27.14 40.57
C LEU A 329 -17.60 26.22 41.61
N GLU A 330 -18.26 26.81 42.61
CA GLU A 330 -19.07 26.08 43.61
C GLU A 330 -20.23 25.33 42.94
N TYR A 331 -20.90 25.96 41.97
CA TYR A 331 -21.95 25.32 41.16
C TYR A 331 -21.41 24.22 40.25
N GLU A 332 -20.30 24.46 39.55
CA GLU A 332 -19.63 23.47 38.71
C GLU A 332 -19.22 22.22 39.50
N THR A 333 -18.64 22.41 40.69
CA THR A 333 -18.20 21.30 41.56
C THR A 333 -19.42 20.50 42.04
N ALA A 334 -20.46 21.17 42.55
CA ALA A 334 -21.68 20.52 43.00
C ALA A 334 -22.45 19.79 41.88
N LEU A 335 -22.37 20.29 40.64
CA LEU A 335 -22.99 19.67 39.47
C LEU A 335 -22.21 18.42 39.02
N ASN A 336 -20.88 18.51 38.98
CA ASN A 336 -20.00 17.39 38.62
C ASN A 336 -20.06 16.26 39.68
N ASP A 337 -20.02 16.58 40.97
CA ASP A 337 -20.16 15.61 42.06
C ASP A 337 -21.52 14.88 42.04
N ALA A 338 -22.60 15.58 41.66
CA ALA A 338 -23.93 14.99 41.52
C ALA A 338 -24.08 14.03 40.31
N TRP A 339 -23.20 14.14 39.32
CA TRP A 339 -23.19 13.29 38.12
C TRP A 339 -22.09 12.22 38.12
N SER A 340 -21.03 12.42 38.91
CA SER A 340 -19.92 11.48 39.09
C SER A 340 -20.42 10.11 39.55
N GLY A 341 -20.08 9.06 38.79
CA GLY A 341 -20.54 7.68 39.01
C GLY A 341 -22.05 7.41 38.82
N GLN A 342 -22.89 8.44 38.65
CA GLN A 342 -24.35 8.33 38.71
C GLN A 342 -25.01 8.39 37.33
N THR A 343 -24.85 7.32 36.54
CA THR A 343 -25.41 7.20 35.18
C THR A 343 -26.92 7.49 35.09
N LEU A 344 -27.72 7.14 36.11
CA LEU A 344 -29.16 7.42 36.10
C LEU A 344 -29.49 8.91 36.28
N GLU A 345 -28.65 9.68 37.00
CA GLU A 345 -28.79 11.15 37.07
C GLU A 345 -28.34 11.84 35.78
N ARG A 346 -27.33 11.29 35.08
CA ARG A 346 -26.86 11.82 33.78
C ARG A 346 -27.92 11.78 32.67
N HIS A 347 -28.98 10.97 32.82
CA HIS A 347 -30.12 10.94 31.90
C HIS A 347 -31.31 11.83 32.32
N ARG A 348 -31.21 12.59 33.43
CA ARG A 348 -32.30 13.45 33.92
C ARG A 348 -32.12 14.90 33.48
N LEU A 349 -33.17 15.48 32.88
CA LEU A 349 -33.19 16.91 32.56
C LEU A 349 -33.13 17.76 33.84
N ARG A 350 -32.09 18.59 33.95
CA ARG A 350 -31.92 19.60 35.01
C ARG A 350 -32.26 20.99 34.47
N ILE A 351 -32.89 21.83 35.28
CA ILE A 351 -33.15 23.24 34.94
C ILE A 351 -31.85 24.03 35.19
N LEU A 352 -31.40 24.78 34.18
CA LEU A 352 -30.23 25.65 34.28
C LEU A 352 -30.59 26.99 34.96
N PRO A 353 -29.69 27.60 35.76
CA PRO A 353 -29.86 28.96 36.24
C PRO A 353 -29.88 29.97 35.09
N PRO A 354 -30.50 31.16 35.27
CA PRO A 354 -30.50 32.20 34.25
C PRO A 354 -29.08 32.54 33.76
N GLY A 355 -28.94 32.76 32.46
CA GLY A 355 -27.64 33.07 31.84
C GLY A 355 -26.68 31.90 31.64
N PHE A 356 -27.05 30.66 31.99
CA PHE A 356 -26.33 29.48 31.52
C PHE A 356 -27.03 28.88 30.29
N GLU A 357 -26.32 28.82 29.18
CA GLU A 357 -26.77 28.25 27.91
C GLU A 357 -26.05 26.92 27.66
N LEU A 358 -26.77 25.90 27.17
CA LEU A 358 -26.17 24.61 26.84
C LEU A 358 -25.56 24.65 25.43
N GLU A 359 -24.23 24.62 25.36
CA GLU A 359 -23.48 24.51 24.13
C GLU A 359 -23.12 23.05 23.86
N SER A 360 -23.90 22.39 22.99
CA SER A 360 -23.65 21.01 22.57
C SER A 360 -22.36 20.94 21.75
N MET A 361 -21.46 20.00 22.10
CA MET A 361 -20.25 19.78 21.31
C MET A 361 -20.56 18.99 20.03
N ALA A 362 -19.71 19.11 19.01
CA ALA A 362 -19.96 18.58 17.67
C ALA A 362 -20.22 17.05 17.63
N ASP A 363 -21.02 16.65 16.63
CA ASP A 363 -21.81 15.43 16.61
C ASP A 363 -21.05 14.18 17.08
N VAL A 364 -21.61 13.55 18.11
CA VAL A 364 -21.10 12.33 18.72
C VAL A 364 -21.20 11.15 17.74
N ALA A 365 -22.16 11.15 16.82
CA ALA A 365 -22.34 10.07 15.84
C ALA A 365 -21.15 9.87 14.90
N GLU A 366 -20.42 10.95 14.55
CA GLU A 366 -19.27 10.86 13.63
C GLU A 366 -18.03 10.22 14.28
N LYS A 367 -17.97 10.15 15.62
CA LYS A 367 -16.83 9.56 16.38
C LYS A 367 -16.92 8.03 16.51
N TYR A 368 -18.12 7.49 16.35
CA TYR A 368 -18.46 6.06 16.41
C TYR A 368 -18.63 5.41 15.03
N ARG A 369 -18.28 6.14 13.97
CA ARG A 369 -18.27 5.63 12.60
C ARG A 369 -17.25 4.48 12.46
N PRO A 370 -17.67 3.28 12.01
CA PRO A 370 -16.82 2.08 12.02
C PRO A 370 -15.68 2.15 11.01
N GLU A 371 -15.71 3.07 10.05
CA GLU A 371 -14.75 3.15 8.94
C GLU A 371 -13.31 3.39 9.42
N TYR A 372 -13.11 4.19 10.48
CA TYR A 372 -11.77 4.43 11.04
C TYR A 372 -11.24 3.22 11.82
N ASP A 373 -12.09 2.56 12.60
CA ASP A 373 -11.70 1.34 13.31
C ASP A 373 -11.42 0.20 12.30
N LEU A 374 -12.23 0.06 11.24
CA LEU A 374 -12.00 -0.89 10.15
C LEU A 374 -10.70 -0.58 9.37
N PHE A 375 -10.32 0.69 9.21
CA PHE A 375 -9.02 1.05 8.64
C PHE A 375 -7.86 0.55 9.51
N LEU A 376 -7.89 0.77 10.83
CA LEU A 376 -6.88 0.24 11.76
C LEU A 376 -6.85 -1.30 11.79
N LEU A 377 -8.01 -1.95 11.66
CA LEU A 377 -8.10 -3.42 11.53
C LEU A 377 -7.40 -3.93 10.26
N LYS A 378 -7.64 -3.29 9.10
CA LYS A 378 -6.97 -3.61 7.82
C LYS A 378 -5.47 -3.43 7.91
N GLN A 379 -5.02 -2.31 8.50
CA GLN A 379 -3.61 -1.98 8.66
C GLN A 379 -2.88 -2.98 9.58
N LEU A 380 -3.53 -3.39 10.69
CA LEU A 380 -2.98 -4.45 11.54
C LEU A 380 -2.94 -5.81 10.85
N ALA A 381 -3.97 -6.18 10.09
CA ALA A 381 -4.05 -7.48 9.42
C ALA A 381 -2.96 -7.67 8.35
N SER A 382 -2.58 -6.60 7.62
CA SER A 382 -1.56 -6.67 6.57
C SER A 382 -0.18 -7.11 7.08
N HIS A 383 0.22 -6.71 8.30
CA HIS A 383 1.51 -7.11 8.89
C HIS A 383 1.62 -8.62 9.18
N PHE A 384 0.48 -9.29 9.38
CA PHE A 384 0.42 -10.75 9.57
C PHE A 384 0.00 -11.50 8.29
N ALA A 385 -0.30 -10.75 7.21
CA ALA A 385 -0.90 -11.24 5.98
C ALA A 385 -2.16 -12.10 6.21
N THR A 386 -3.04 -11.63 7.09
CA THR A 386 -4.42 -12.13 7.25
C THR A 386 -5.39 -11.19 6.55
N THR A 387 -6.55 -11.69 6.14
CA THR A 387 -7.63 -10.83 5.63
C THR A 387 -8.59 -10.44 6.76
N ILE A 388 -9.31 -9.33 6.59
CA ILE A 388 -10.36 -8.93 7.55
C ILE A 388 -11.52 -9.94 7.62
N ALA A 389 -11.73 -10.73 6.56
CA ALA A 389 -12.74 -11.78 6.54
C ALA A 389 -12.39 -12.94 7.50
N GLU A 390 -11.11 -13.32 7.60
CA GLU A 390 -10.60 -14.34 8.53
C GLU A 390 -10.66 -13.89 10.00
N LEU A 391 -10.62 -12.55 10.20
CA LEU A 391 -10.91 -11.89 11.46
C LEU A 391 -12.42 -11.77 11.77
N ASN A 392 -13.29 -12.26 10.88
CA ASN A 392 -14.76 -12.21 10.92
C ASN A 392 -15.36 -10.80 10.78
N PHE A 393 -14.69 -9.90 10.06
CA PHE A 393 -15.22 -8.58 9.67
C PHE A 393 -15.60 -8.55 8.18
N THR A 394 -16.69 -7.86 7.86
CA THR A 394 -17.16 -7.62 6.49
C THR A 394 -17.12 -6.13 6.16
N GLU A 395 -17.00 -5.80 4.87
CA GLU A 395 -16.99 -4.40 4.43
C GLU A 395 -18.42 -3.88 4.16
N PRO A 396 -18.80 -2.71 4.72
CA PRO A 396 -20.14 -2.15 4.53
C PRO A 396 -20.27 -1.47 3.16
N GLY A 397 -20.43 -2.27 2.11
CA GLY A 397 -20.86 -1.83 0.78
C GLY A 397 -19.91 -2.18 -0.36
N GLY A 398 -20.27 -3.19 -1.14
CA GLY A 398 -19.60 -3.54 -2.40
C GLY A 398 -20.53 -4.38 -3.29
N LEU A 399 -20.77 -3.95 -4.52
CA LEU A 399 -21.69 -4.63 -5.45
C LEU A 399 -20.97 -5.79 -6.19
N GLY A 400 -20.38 -6.71 -5.43
CA GLY A 400 -19.52 -7.78 -5.94
C GLY A 400 -18.63 -8.41 -4.86
N SER A 401 -19.19 -8.71 -3.69
CA SER A 401 -18.41 -9.20 -2.53
C SER A 401 -17.69 -10.52 -2.78
N SER A 402 -18.22 -11.41 -3.61
CA SER A 402 -17.60 -12.72 -3.91
C SER A 402 -16.24 -12.52 -4.61
N GLY A 403 -16.22 -11.89 -5.79
CA GLY A 403 -15.00 -11.60 -6.55
C GLY A 403 -13.97 -10.74 -5.80
N TYR A 404 -14.41 -9.87 -4.88
CA TYR A 404 -13.50 -9.15 -3.98
C TYR A 404 -12.86 -10.08 -2.94
N HIS A 405 -13.63 -10.96 -2.30
CA HIS A 405 -13.10 -11.91 -1.32
C HIS A 405 -12.24 -13.01 -1.98
N GLU A 406 -12.62 -13.49 -3.16
CA GLU A 406 -11.84 -14.39 -4.02
C GLU A 406 -10.48 -13.74 -4.37
N GLY A 407 -10.48 -12.54 -4.96
CA GLY A 407 -9.24 -11.83 -5.29
C GLY A 407 -8.36 -11.48 -4.07
N GLN A 408 -8.93 -11.30 -2.88
CA GLN A 408 -8.16 -11.16 -1.64
C GLN A 408 -7.54 -12.47 -1.16
N ALA A 409 -8.22 -13.62 -1.38
CA ALA A 409 -7.68 -14.94 -1.09
C ALA A 409 -6.48 -15.25 -2.01
N ASP A 410 -6.61 -15.06 -3.33
CA ASP A 410 -5.53 -15.24 -4.31
C ASP A 410 -4.29 -14.40 -3.96
N ILE A 411 -4.52 -13.15 -3.52
CA ILE A 411 -3.44 -12.25 -3.10
C ILE A 411 -2.78 -12.77 -1.81
N LYS A 412 -3.54 -13.19 -0.79
CA LYS A 412 -2.98 -13.80 0.43
C LYS A 412 -2.16 -15.06 0.09
N GLU A 413 -2.70 -15.93 -0.75
CA GLU A 413 -2.10 -17.19 -1.12
C GLU A 413 -0.71 -16.97 -1.75
N ARG A 414 -0.68 -16.16 -2.82
CA ARG A 414 0.52 -15.84 -3.61
C ARG A 414 1.56 -15.03 -2.82
N SER A 415 1.13 -14.03 -2.06
CA SER A 415 2.05 -13.04 -1.47
C SER A 415 2.69 -13.47 -0.15
N ALA A 416 2.01 -14.28 0.67
CA ALA A 416 2.45 -14.58 2.03
C ALA A 416 2.34 -16.05 2.41
N THR A 417 1.22 -16.70 2.08
CA THR A 417 0.94 -18.08 2.46
C THR A 417 1.92 -19.06 1.80
N MET A 418 2.00 -19.07 0.46
CA MET A 418 2.96 -19.91 -0.26
C MET A 418 4.44 -19.59 0.07
N PRO A 419 4.87 -18.32 0.20
CA PRO A 419 6.21 -17.97 0.67
C PRO A 419 6.56 -18.38 2.11
N THR A 420 5.57 -18.62 2.98
CA THR A 420 5.78 -19.24 4.30
C THR A 420 5.85 -20.75 4.19
N TYR A 421 4.92 -21.40 3.48
CA TYR A 421 4.90 -22.85 3.28
C TYR A 421 6.20 -23.37 2.67
N ARG A 422 6.68 -22.73 1.60
CA ARG A 422 7.96 -23.06 0.95
C ARG A 422 9.17 -22.87 1.87
N TRP A 423 9.13 -21.93 2.81
CA TRP A 423 10.19 -21.77 3.80
C TRP A 423 10.17 -22.91 4.84
N ILE A 424 8.99 -23.36 5.27
CA ILE A 424 8.82 -24.50 6.18
C ILE A 424 9.26 -25.81 5.49
N GLN A 425 8.80 -26.09 4.27
CA GLN A 425 9.23 -27.25 3.48
C GLN A 425 10.75 -27.33 3.36
N ASN A 426 11.41 -26.21 3.06
CA ASN A 426 12.88 -26.13 3.00
C ASN A 426 13.54 -26.31 4.38
N LEU A 427 12.98 -25.73 5.45
CA LEU A 427 13.51 -25.87 6.81
C LEU A 427 13.43 -27.33 7.29
N VAL A 428 12.24 -27.94 7.20
CA VAL A 428 11.97 -29.32 7.63
C VAL A 428 12.78 -30.31 6.79
N THR A 429 12.92 -30.10 5.48
CA THR A 429 13.78 -30.91 4.61
C THR A 429 15.26 -30.80 4.99
N GLN A 430 15.77 -29.59 5.27
CA GLN A 430 17.16 -29.40 5.73
C GLN A 430 17.41 -30.12 7.06
N ILE A 431 16.50 -29.99 8.03
CA ILE A 431 16.59 -30.66 9.33
C ILE A 431 16.59 -32.18 9.15
N SER A 432 15.69 -32.71 8.32
CA SER A 432 15.56 -34.14 8.06
C SER A 432 16.82 -34.73 7.44
N ARG A 433 17.35 -34.12 6.37
CA ARG A 433 18.57 -34.61 5.71
C ARG A 433 19.81 -34.55 6.63
N ARG A 434 19.86 -33.57 7.55
CA ARG A 434 21.05 -33.29 8.38
C ARG A 434 21.08 -33.97 9.74
N HIS A 435 19.95 -34.05 10.44
CA HIS A 435 19.89 -34.60 11.81
C HIS A 435 19.23 -35.98 11.86
N LEU A 436 18.19 -36.21 11.05
CA LEU A 436 17.53 -37.51 10.93
C LEU A 436 18.22 -38.44 9.92
N GLY A 437 19.13 -37.89 9.11
CA GLY A 437 19.88 -38.62 8.07
C GLY A 437 19.05 -38.98 6.84
N MET A 438 17.94 -38.25 6.59
CA MET A 438 17.02 -38.53 5.49
C MET A 438 17.74 -38.50 4.13
N ALA A 439 17.50 -39.53 3.30
CA ALA A 439 18.05 -39.64 1.95
C ALA A 439 17.91 -38.35 1.11
N PRO A 440 18.95 -37.93 0.35
CA PRO A 440 18.93 -36.67 -0.40
C PRO A 440 17.88 -36.64 -1.52
N GLU A 441 17.44 -37.81 -2.02
CA GLU A 441 16.35 -37.92 -2.98
C GLU A 441 14.98 -37.50 -2.43
N LEU A 442 14.81 -37.38 -1.11
CA LEU A 442 13.53 -37.08 -0.45
C LEU A 442 13.39 -35.61 -0.04
N GLU A 443 12.17 -35.07 -0.10
CA GLU A 443 11.77 -33.75 0.42
C GLU A 443 10.47 -33.84 1.23
N PHE A 444 10.38 -33.02 2.28
CA PHE A 444 9.12 -32.81 3.02
C PHE A 444 8.22 -31.87 2.21
N ARG A 445 7.01 -32.32 1.88
CA ARG A 445 5.98 -31.49 1.23
C ARG A 445 4.74 -31.38 2.11
N ILE A 446 4.22 -30.17 2.20
CA ILE A 446 2.84 -29.90 2.58
C ILE A 446 1.95 -30.20 1.36
N LEU A 447 0.84 -30.89 1.56
CA LEU A 447 -0.15 -31.27 0.54
C LEU A 447 -1.27 -30.22 0.47
N GLY A 448 -2.16 -30.34 -0.52
CA GLY A 448 -3.26 -29.38 -0.74
C GLY A 448 -2.84 -27.97 -1.17
N LEU A 449 -1.53 -27.71 -1.33
CA LEU A 449 -0.98 -26.43 -1.80
C LEU A 449 -1.08 -26.24 -3.31
N GLU A 450 -1.25 -27.34 -4.04
CA GLU A 450 -1.48 -27.37 -5.47
C GLU A 450 -2.99 -27.64 -5.62
N SER A 451 -3.83 -26.67 -5.26
CA SER A 451 -5.28 -26.70 -5.54
C SER A 451 -5.49 -26.42 -7.02
N GLU A 452 -5.09 -27.38 -7.85
CA GLU A 452 -5.54 -27.43 -9.24
C GLU A 452 -7.08 -27.48 -9.20
N ASP A 453 -7.73 -26.51 -9.85
CA ASP A 453 -9.15 -26.62 -10.16
C ASP A 453 -9.33 -27.90 -10.97
N GLU A 454 -9.97 -28.92 -10.37
CA GLU A 454 -10.11 -30.25 -10.97
C GLU A 454 -10.75 -30.16 -12.35
N ALA A 455 -11.68 -29.22 -12.56
CA ALA A 455 -12.28 -28.99 -13.87
C ALA A 455 -11.29 -28.39 -14.88
N ALA A 456 -10.39 -27.50 -14.46
CA ALA A 456 -9.33 -26.96 -15.31
C ALA A 456 -8.24 -28.00 -15.61
N ALA A 457 -7.90 -28.86 -14.64
CA ALA A 457 -6.98 -29.98 -14.83
C ALA A 457 -7.56 -31.01 -15.81
N ASP A 458 -8.83 -31.39 -15.63
CA ASP A 458 -9.57 -32.29 -16.52
C ASP A 458 -9.73 -31.71 -17.92
N MET A 459 -10.05 -30.41 -18.08
CA MET A 459 -10.09 -29.76 -19.40
C MET A 459 -8.73 -29.80 -20.11
N VAL A 460 -7.63 -29.67 -19.37
CA VAL A 460 -6.27 -29.75 -19.91
C VAL A 460 -5.89 -31.20 -20.24
N ALA A 461 -6.31 -32.19 -19.44
CA ALA A 461 -6.14 -33.62 -19.73
C ALA A 461 -6.95 -34.04 -20.97
N GLN A 462 -8.25 -33.73 -20.99
CA GLN A 462 -9.16 -33.89 -22.13
C GLN A 462 -8.55 -33.31 -23.41
N SER A 463 -8.06 -32.07 -23.36
CA SER A 463 -7.41 -31.42 -24.51
C SER A 463 -6.17 -32.18 -24.99
N ARG A 464 -5.31 -32.67 -24.08
CA ARG A 464 -4.14 -33.47 -24.46
C ARG A 464 -4.54 -34.80 -25.12
N VAL A 465 -5.55 -35.50 -24.60
CA VAL A 465 -6.07 -36.76 -25.16
C VAL A 465 -6.75 -36.52 -26.52
N GLN A 466 -7.60 -35.51 -26.64
CA GLN A 466 -8.32 -35.16 -27.88
C GLN A 466 -7.39 -34.76 -29.04
N TRP A 467 -6.23 -34.16 -28.72
CA TRP A 467 -5.21 -33.75 -29.70
C TRP A 467 -4.04 -34.73 -29.84
N GLY A 468 -4.19 -35.98 -29.37
CA GLY A 468 -3.21 -37.05 -29.55
C GLY A 468 -1.85 -36.80 -28.89
N ARG A 469 -1.80 -35.92 -27.87
CA ARG A 469 -0.58 -35.57 -27.13
C ARG A 469 -0.31 -36.50 -25.94
N MET A 470 -1.30 -37.31 -25.57
CA MET A 470 -1.18 -38.43 -24.65
C MET A 470 -2.26 -39.47 -24.97
N THR A 471 -2.03 -40.73 -24.60
CA THR A 471 -2.98 -41.83 -24.78
C THR A 471 -4.00 -41.89 -23.63
N LEU A 472 -5.05 -42.71 -23.80
CA LEU A 472 -6.06 -42.90 -22.75
C LEU A 472 -5.49 -43.65 -21.54
N ASN A 473 -4.55 -44.57 -21.75
CA ASN A 473 -3.85 -45.25 -20.66
C ASN A 473 -2.78 -44.38 -19.99
N GLU A 474 -2.09 -43.50 -20.71
CA GLU A 474 -1.15 -42.53 -20.11
C GLU A 474 -1.85 -41.56 -19.15
N ASP A 475 -3.07 -41.12 -19.48
CA ASP A 475 -3.87 -40.27 -18.59
C ASP A 475 -4.35 -41.04 -17.35
N ARG A 476 -4.73 -42.31 -17.51
CA ARG A 476 -5.13 -43.17 -16.40
C ARG A 476 -3.96 -43.50 -15.48
N ASP A 477 -2.77 -43.75 -16.02
CA ASP A 477 -1.54 -43.91 -15.24
C ASP A 477 -1.23 -42.65 -14.42
N ARG A 478 -1.38 -41.46 -15.03
CA ARG A 478 -1.22 -40.16 -14.35
C ARG A 478 -2.19 -40.00 -13.18
N LEU A 479 -3.43 -40.46 -13.34
CA LEU A 479 -4.50 -40.44 -12.32
C LEU A 479 -4.44 -41.64 -11.36
N GLY A 480 -3.47 -42.56 -11.51
CA GLY A 480 -3.36 -43.79 -10.70
C GLY A 480 -4.50 -44.79 -10.91
N LEU A 481 -5.25 -44.67 -12.00
CA LEU A 481 -6.40 -45.51 -12.33
C LEU A 481 -5.96 -46.78 -13.10
N PRO A 482 -6.64 -47.93 -12.94
CA PRO A 482 -6.30 -49.13 -13.69
C PRO A 482 -6.40 -48.92 -15.20
N ARG A 483 -5.34 -49.26 -15.95
CA ARG A 483 -5.33 -49.22 -17.42
C ARG A 483 -6.48 -50.03 -18.02
N TYR A 484 -6.97 -49.58 -19.17
CA TYR A 484 -7.85 -50.38 -20.02
C TYR A 484 -7.06 -51.46 -20.75
N ALA A 485 -7.70 -52.61 -20.95
CA ALA A 485 -7.07 -53.81 -21.53
C ALA A 485 -7.28 -53.97 -23.05
N PHE A 486 -7.85 -52.96 -23.71
CA PHE A 486 -8.05 -52.94 -25.17
C PHE A 486 -6.92 -52.12 -25.83
N PRO A 487 -6.29 -52.59 -26.93
CA PRO A 487 -5.09 -51.96 -27.51
C PRO A 487 -5.27 -50.49 -27.87
N GLU A 488 -6.48 -50.09 -28.24
CA GLU A 488 -6.83 -48.72 -28.66
C GLU A 488 -6.71 -47.70 -27.51
N ALA A 489 -6.58 -48.14 -26.25
CA ALA A 489 -6.31 -47.25 -25.11
C ALA A 489 -4.85 -46.79 -25.03
N ASP A 490 -3.92 -47.57 -25.57
CA ASP A 490 -2.48 -47.26 -25.65
C ASP A 490 -2.12 -46.55 -26.98
N MET A 491 -3.10 -46.26 -27.85
CA MET A 491 -2.91 -45.59 -29.14
C MET A 491 -3.20 -44.08 -29.06
N PRO A 492 -2.32 -43.20 -29.57
CA PRO A 492 -2.62 -41.77 -29.69
C PRO A 492 -3.80 -41.53 -30.65
N MET A 493 -4.77 -40.72 -30.23
CA MET A 493 -6.01 -40.48 -30.97
C MET A 493 -6.29 -38.99 -31.23
N LEU A 494 -6.99 -38.70 -32.33
CA LEU A 494 -7.58 -37.40 -32.61
C LEU A 494 -9.10 -37.48 -32.52
N MET A 495 -9.71 -36.65 -31.67
CA MET A 495 -11.16 -36.53 -31.56
C MET A 495 -11.67 -35.45 -32.53
N THR A 496 -12.23 -35.89 -33.66
CA THR A 496 -12.80 -34.99 -34.68
C THR A 496 -14.32 -34.85 -34.52
N THR A 497 -14.92 -33.84 -35.15
CA THR A 497 -16.38 -33.70 -35.28
C THR A 497 -17.07 -34.84 -36.06
N ARG A 498 -16.31 -35.81 -36.59
CA ARG A 498 -16.82 -37.02 -37.26
C ARG A 498 -16.50 -38.32 -36.49
N GLY A 499 -15.86 -38.23 -35.33
CA GLY A 499 -15.46 -39.37 -34.50
C GLY A 499 -13.96 -39.41 -34.20
N VAL A 500 -13.55 -40.49 -33.53
CA VAL A 500 -12.17 -40.74 -33.09
C VAL A 500 -11.36 -41.37 -34.23
N VAL A 501 -10.14 -40.88 -34.44
CA VAL A 501 -9.17 -41.41 -35.42
C VAL A 501 -7.85 -41.70 -34.72
N PHE A 502 -7.37 -42.94 -34.77
CA PHE A 502 -6.06 -43.30 -34.22
C PHE A 502 -4.92 -42.92 -35.18
N LEU A 503 -3.79 -42.46 -34.62
CA LEU A 503 -2.63 -42.01 -35.39
C LEU A 503 -1.70 -43.16 -35.81
N GLU A 504 -1.71 -44.27 -35.07
CA GLU A 504 -0.96 -45.47 -35.45
C GLU A 504 -1.59 -46.14 -36.69
N GLY A 505 -0.77 -46.50 -37.67
CA GLY A 505 -1.21 -47.04 -38.96
C GLY A 505 -1.87 -46.01 -39.92
N ALA A 506 -2.18 -44.79 -39.48
CA ALA A 506 -2.88 -43.79 -40.30
C ALA A 506 -2.17 -43.49 -41.65
N SER A 507 -0.82 -43.49 -41.66
CA SER A 507 0.00 -43.29 -42.86
C SER A 507 -0.01 -44.47 -43.85
N GLU A 508 -0.57 -45.62 -43.48
CA GLU A 508 -0.76 -46.78 -44.36
C GLU A 508 -2.18 -46.85 -44.94
N VAL A 509 -3.11 -46.04 -44.42
CA VAL A 509 -4.55 -46.05 -44.78
C VAL A 509 -4.90 -44.96 -45.81
N ALA A 510 -4.16 -43.85 -45.89
CA ALA A 510 -4.35 -42.81 -46.90
C ALA A 510 -3.03 -42.10 -47.28
N GLU A 511 -2.95 -41.55 -48.50
CA GLU A 511 -1.82 -40.72 -48.91
C GLU A 511 -1.84 -39.33 -48.20
N PRO A 512 -0.68 -38.66 -48.05
CA PRO A 512 -0.58 -37.39 -47.32
C PRO A 512 -1.45 -36.26 -47.91
N GLY A 513 -2.64 -36.07 -47.35
CA GLY A 513 -3.59 -35.03 -47.74
C GLY A 513 -5.04 -35.50 -47.89
N GLU A 514 -5.29 -36.81 -47.93
CA GLU A 514 -6.67 -37.35 -47.94
C GLU A 514 -7.25 -37.51 -46.53
N LEU A 515 -8.58 -37.35 -46.43
CA LEU A 515 -9.33 -37.50 -45.18
C LEU A 515 -9.72 -38.97 -44.97
N ILE A 516 -9.07 -39.62 -44.02
CA ILE A 516 -9.40 -40.99 -43.59
C ILE A 516 -10.86 -41.04 -43.08
N GLY A 517 -11.66 -41.91 -43.68
CA GLY A 517 -13.03 -42.21 -43.23
C GLY A 517 -13.07 -43.43 -42.29
N PRO A 518 -14.11 -43.55 -41.43
CA PRO A 518 -14.22 -44.67 -40.50
C PRO A 518 -14.49 -46.00 -41.23
N VAL A 519 -13.86 -47.07 -40.74
CA VAL A 519 -14.08 -48.44 -41.23
C VAL A 519 -15.48 -48.91 -40.83
N GLN A 520 -16.33 -49.29 -41.80
CA GLN A 520 -17.66 -49.82 -41.53
C GLN A 520 -17.60 -51.26 -40.99
N ALA A 521 -18.20 -51.46 -39.81
CA ALA A 521 -18.53 -52.79 -39.30
C ALA A 521 -19.64 -53.45 -40.15
N PRO A 522 -19.68 -54.79 -40.27
CA PRO A 522 -20.70 -55.49 -41.05
C PRO A 522 -22.09 -55.36 -40.41
N PRO A 523 -23.18 -55.33 -41.21
CA PRO A 523 -24.53 -55.12 -40.70
C PRO A 523 -25.10 -56.34 -39.98
N GLN A 524 -25.89 -56.08 -38.94
CA GLN A 524 -26.87 -57.01 -38.41
C GLN A 524 -28.27 -56.46 -38.67
N ASP A 525 -29.20 -57.32 -39.10
CA ASP A 525 -30.63 -57.02 -39.14
C ASP A 525 -31.20 -56.99 -37.70
N ASP A 526 -32.14 -56.08 -37.44
CA ASP A 526 -33.39 -56.39 -36.73
C ASP A 526 -34.41 -55.25 -36.89
N ALA A 527 -35.68 -55.48 -36.49
CA ALA A 527 -36.84 -54.73 -36.98
C ALA A 527 -37.44 -53.67 -36.01
N ASP A 528 -38.25 -52.79 -36.60
CA ASP A 528 -39.38 -51.99 -36.07
C ASP A 528 -39.58 -51.89 -34.53
N ALA A 529 -39.50 -50.68 -33.97
CA ALA A 529 -40.63 -49.98 -33.31
C ALA A 529 -40.23 -48.70 -32.54
N ASP A 530 -40.66 -47.55 -33.06
CA ASP A 530 -41.23 -46.37 -32.39
C ASP A 530 -40.98 -46.15 -30.88
N GLY A 531 -40.24 -45.08 -30.51
CA GLY A 531 -40.09 -44.63 -29.12
C GLY A 531 -39.52 -43.21 -28.98
N GLU A 532 -40.38 -42.24 -28.67
CA GLU A 532 -40.06 -40.81 -28.48
C GLU A 532 -39.45 -40.51 -27.09
N LEU A 533 -38.40 -39.67 -27.02
CA LEU A 533 -37.97 -38.97 -25.79
C LEU A 533 -37.04 -37.77 -26.10
N ASP A 534 -37.23 -36.65 -25.40
CA ASP A 534 -36.45 -35.41 -25.52
C ASP A 534 -35.00 -35.51 -25.00
N ALA A 535 -34.09 -34.73 -25.58
CA ALA A 535 -32.77 -34.42 -25.01
C ALA A 535 -32.36 -32.94 -25.25
N PRO A 536 -31.63 -32.28 -24.33
CA PRO A 536 -31.44 -30.83 -24.37
C PRO A 536 -30.32 -30.31 -25.29
N TYR A 537 -30.37 -29.01 -25.54
CA TYR A 537 -29.47 -28.23 -26.39
C TYR A 537 -27.99 -28.28 -25.92
N GLY A 538 -27.08 -28.67 -26.81
CA GLY A 538 -25.63 -28.56 -26.61
C GLY A 538 -25.09 -27.16 -26.93
N PRO A 539 -23.88 -26.80 -26.47
CA PRO A 539 -23.27 -25.50 -26.73
C PRO A 539 -22.44 -25.49 -28.02
N ASP A 540 -22.48 -24.37 -28.75
CA ASP A 540 -21.48 -24.02 -29.76
C ASP A 540 -20.86 -22.66 -29.41
N THR A 541 -19.55 -22.65 -29.24
CA THR A 541 -18.70 -21.46 -29.29
C THR A 541 -17.88 -21.52 -30.57
N ASP A 542 -17.94 -20.49 -31.40
CA ASP A 542 -17.04 -20.34 -32.53
C ASP A 542 -16.09 -19.15 -32.33
N ILE A 543 -14.85 -19.27 -32.81
CA ILE A 543 -13.76 -18.34 -32.57
C ILE A 543 -13.29 -17.78 -33.91
N SER A 544 -13.44 -16.47 -34.11
CA SER A 544 -12.61 -15.76 -35.07
C SER A 544 -12.26 -14.36 -34.59
N ASN A 545 -11.02 -13.96 -34.87
CA ASN A 545 -10.50 -12.63 -34.59
C ASN A 545 -9.45 -12.31 -35.66
N PRO A 546 -9.65 -11.24 -36.45
CA PRO A 546 -8.56 -10.54 -37.10
C PRO A 546 -8.55 -9.06 -36.70
N ALA A 547 -7.42 -8.59 -36.20
CA ALA A 547 -7.23 -7.16 -35.97
C ALA A 547 -7.04 -6.41 -37.30
N THR A 548 -7.63 -5.21 -37.43
CA THR A 548 -6.94 -3.93 -37.73
C THR A 548 -7.93 -2.84 -38.21
N SER A 549 -7.64 -1.58 -37.84
CA SER A 549 -8.18 -0.30 -38.36
C SER A 549 -9.64 0.11 -38.03
N GLY A 550 -9.75 1.29 -37.42
CA GLY A 550 -10.54 2.41 -37.96
C GLY A 550 -12.08 2.33 -37.92
N SER A 551 -12.66 2.80 -36.81
CA SER A 551 -13.91 3.59 -36.73
C SER A 551 -15.10 3.24 -37.66
N ASP A 552 -16.12 2.57 -37.11
CA ASP A 552 -17.56 2.79 -37.43
C ASP A 552 -18.56 2.08 -36.46
N ASP A 553 -18.10 1.46 -35.36
CA ASP A 553 -18.82 0.42 -34.60
C ASP A 553 -19.91 0.89 -33.60
N ASP A 554 -20.00 2.19 -33.27
CA ASP A 554 -20.90 2.70 -32.22
C ASP A 554 -22.41 2.60 -32.56
N SER A 555 -22.75 2.53 -33.85
CA SER A 555 -24.14 2.66 -34.32
C SER A 555 -24.98 1.39 -34.11
N GLU A 556 -24.47 0.21 -34.45
CA GLU A 556 -25.20 -1.06 -34.27
C GLU A 556 -25.37 -1.41 -32.79
N GLN A 557 -24.33 -1.22 -31.97
CA GLN A 557 -24.42 -1.43 -30.53
C GLN A 557 -25.52 -0.55 -29.88
N THR A 558 -25.71 0.67 -30.37
CA THR A 558 -26.73 1.60 -29.89
C THR A 558 -28.13 1.14 -30.29
N ALA A 559 -28.34 0.64 -31.51
CA ALA A 559 -29.61 0.08 -31.94
C ALA A 559 -29.99 -1.17 -31.13
N ALA A 560 -29.03 -2.07 -30.87
CA ALA A 560 -29.22 -3.24 -30.02
C ALA A 560 -29.70 -2.84 -28.61
N LYS A 561 -29.02 -1.90 -27.95
CA LYS A 561 -29.36 -1.38 -26.61
C LYS A 561 -30.81 -0.83 -26.56
N LYS A 562 -31.21 0.02 -27.52
CA LYS A 562 -32.59 0.56 -27.61
C LYS A 562 -33.66 -0.55 -27.71
N SER A 563 -33.42 -1.59 -28.51
CA SER A 563 -34.37 -2.71 -28.67
C SER A 563 -34.56 -3.53 -27.38
N GLN A 564 -33.49 -3.71 -26.60
CA GLN A 564 -33.51 -4.44 -25.34
C GLN A 564 -34.28 -3.67 -24.26
N GLU A 565 -34.18 -2.34 -24.23
CA GLU A 565 -34.98 -1.50 -23.31
C GLU A 565 -36.48 -1.57 -23.63
N LEU A 566 -36.87 -1.52 -24.90
CA LEU A 566 -38.27 -1.72 -25.33
C LEU A 566 -38.82 -3.07 -24.88
N ALA A 567 -38.01 -4.14 -24.99
CA ALA A 567 -38.37 -5.46 -24.46
C ALA A 567 -38.48 -5.48 -22.92
N ALA A 568 -37.64 -4.73 -22.20
CA ALA A 568 -37.71 -4.59 -20.75
C ALA A 568 -38.99 -3.85 -20.31
N TYR A 569 -39.32 -2.72 -20.94
CA TYR A 569 -40.56 -1.99 -20.69
C TYR A 569 -41.81 -2.85 -20.95
N ARG A 570 -41.85 -3.57 -22.08
CA ARG A 570 -42.92 -4.52 -22.43
C ARG A 570 -43.03 -5.71 -21.47
N ARG A 571 -42.01 -6.00 -20.64
CA ARG A 571 -42.09 -6.98 -19.54
C ARG A 571 -42.55 -6.32 -18.22
N TRP A 572 -42.10 -5.09 -17.95
CA TRP A 572 -42.44 -4.34 -16.74
C TRP A 572 -43.92 -3.96 -16.68
N ILE A 573 -44.50 -3.40 -17.74
CA ILE A 573 -45.91 -2.97 -17.73
C ILE A 573 -46.89 -4.15 -17.67
N ARG A 574 -46.50 -5.33 -18.18
CA ARG A 574 -47.26 -6.58 -18.01
C ARG A 574 -47.30 -7.10 -16.57
N ARG A 575 -46.37 -6.67 -15.71
CA ARG A 575 -46.38 -6.98 -14.26
C ARG A 575 -47.07 -5.87 -13.44
N ASN A 576 -47.05 -4.63 -13.93
CA ASN A 576 -47.51 -3.44 -13.22
C ASN A 576 -48.64 -2.74 -14.00
N ALA A 577 -49.87 -3.21 -13.85
CA ALA A 577 -51.03 -2.67 -14.58
C ALA A 577 -51.37 -1.20 -14.21
N THR A 578 -51.03 -0.77 -13.00
CA THR A 578 -51.20 0.61 -12.51
C THR A 578 -49.92 1.07 -11.80
N PRO A 579 -48.87 1.45 -12.55
CA PRO A 579 -47.55 1.71 -11.99
C PRO A 579 -47.49 3.06 -11.24
N ALA A 580 -47.12 3.03 -9.96
CA ALA A 580 -46.99 4.23 -9.11
C ALA A 580 -45.74 5.08 -9.40
N ARG A 581 -44.86 4.64 -10.32
CA ARG A 581 -43.66 5.35 -10.78
C ARG A 581 -43.42 5.06 -12.27
N PRO A 582 -42.96 6.03 -13.08
CA PRO A 582 -42.72 5.81 -14.50
C PRO A 582 -41.47 4.94 -14.76
N PHE A 583 -41.47 4.21 -15.88
CA PHE A 583 -40.29 3.45 -16.34
C PHE A 583 -39.30 4.37 -17.06
N ARG A 584 -38.01 4.30 -16.72
CA ARG A 584 -36.98 5.18 -17.28
C ARG A 584 -36.13 4.46 -18.32
N PHE A 585 -36.08 5.01 -19.53
CA PHE A 585 -35.17 4.61 -20.60
C PHE A 585 -33.83 5.35 -20.45
N ALA A 586 -32.72 4.66 -20.71
CA ALA A 586 -31.38 5.22 -20.72
C ALA A 586 -30.85 5.48 -22.15
N TYR A 587 -31.36 4.75 -23.16
CA TYR A 587 -30.93 4.86 -24.55
C TYR A 587 -32.07 5.22 -25.52
N LEU A 588 -33.30 4.80 -25.23
CA LEU A 588 -34.47 5.09 -26.07
C LEU A 588 -34.97 6.53 -25.87
N THR A 589 -34.98 7.33 -26.94
CA THR A 589 -35.49 8.71 -26.94
C THR A 589 -36.97 8.75 -27.35
N LYS A 590 -37.65 9.88 -27.10
CA LYS A 590 -39.06 10.09 -27.50
C LYS A 590 -39.28 9.98 -29.02
N ALA A 591 -38.26 10.21 -29.84
CA ALA A 591 -38.35 10.08 -31.29
C ALA A 591 -38.27 8.62 -31.78
N ASP A 592 -37.68 7.70 -30.98
CA ASP A 592 -37.50 6.29 -31.35
C ASP A 592 -38.77 5.44 -31.15
N ALA A 593 -39.68 5.87 -30.26
CA ALA A 593 -40.91 5.17 -29.91
C ALA A 593 -42.06 6.16 -29.57
N PRO A 594 -42.54 6.94 -30.56
CA PRO A 594 -43.57 7.97 -30.34
C PRO A 594 -44.93 7.39 -29.90
N GLU A 595 -45.17 6.09 -30.12
CA GLU A 595 -46.38 5.40 -29.64
C GLU A 595 -46.45 5.23 -28.11
N LEU A 596 -45.36 5.55 -27.40
CA LEU A 596 -45.29 5.56 -25.94
C LEU A 596 -45.47 6.97 -25.33
N ASP A 597 -45.78 7.99 -26.14
CA ASP A 597 -46.04 9.33 -25.61
C ASP A 597 -47.32 9.38 -24.77
N GLY A 598 -47.23 9.98 -23.58
CA GLY A 598 -48.30 9.97 -22.58
C GLY A 598 -48.42 8.68 -21.74
N ALA A 599 -47.63 7.63 -22.01
CA ALA A 599 -47.46 6.50 -21.09
C ALA A 599 -46.67 6.92 -19.83
N PRO A 600 -46.74 6.18 -18.71
CA PRO A 600 -45.91 6.43 -17.53
C PRO A 600 -44.45 6.00 -17.79
N VAL A 601 -43.75 6.79 -18.60
CA VAL A 601 -42.35 6.59 -18.99
C VAL A 601 -41.56 7.89 -18.95
N ILE A 602 -40.22 7.78 -18.84
CA ILE A 602 -39.27 8.88 -18.99
C ILE A 602 -38.23 8.43 -20.02
N PHE A 603 -38.16 9.14 -21.14
CA PHE A 603 -37.21 8.85 -22.22
C PHE A 603 -35.79 9.34 -21.91
N ALA A 604 -34.81 8.80 -22.64
CA ALA A 604 -33.45 9.34 -22.69
C ALA A 604 -33.46 10.76 -23.30
N ALA A 605 -32.60 11.64 -22.77
CA ALA A 605 -32.50 13.02 -23.25
C ALA A 605 -31.75 13.08 -24.60
N PRO A 606 -32.25 13.81 -25.62
CA PRO A 606 -31.60 13.91 -26.91
C PRO A 606 -30.36 14.82 -26.82
N GLY A 607 -29.18 14.28 -27.15
CA GLY A 607 -27.96 15.05 -27.35
C GLY A 607 -27.85 15.55 -28.80
N GLY A 608 -28.29 16.77 -29.07
CA GLY A 608 -28.20 17.42 -30.38
C GLY A 608 -28.76 18.85 -30.33
N ASP A 609 -28.16 19.79 -31.08
CA ASP A 609 -28.49 21.21 -31.01
C ASP A 609 -29.99 21.51 -31.24
N ASP A 610 -30.66 22.00 -30.20
CA ASP A 610 -31.67 23.05 -30.35
C ASP A 610 -31.71 23.94 -29.09
N ARG A 611 -31.53 25.26 -29.26
CA ARG A 611 -31.37 26.19 -28.13
C ARG A 611 -32.64 27.01 -27.90
N PRO A 612 -33.27 26.91 -26.72
CA PRO A 612 -34.16 27.97 -26.25
C PRO A 612 -33.39 29.31 -26.22
N LYS A 613 -34.01 30.38 -26.73
CA LYS A 613 -33.42 31.72 -26.68
C LYS A 613 -33.38 32.23 -25.24
N ALA A 614 -32.40 33.07 -24.92
CA ALA A 614 -32.41 33.86 -23.69
C ALA A 614 -33.72 34.67 -23.61
N GLY A 615 -34.41 34.57 -22.47
CA GLY A 615 -35.74 35.14 -22.25
C GLY A 615 -35.80 36.00 -21.00
N ASP A 616 -35.49 35.42 -19.84
CA ASP A 616 -35.34 36.16 -18.59
C ASP A 616 -33.88 36.58 -18.35
N PRO A 617 -33.64 37.79 -17.82
CA PRO A 617 -32.30 38.23 -17.42
C PRO A 617 -31.89 37.54 -16.11
N SER A 618 -30.83 36.73 -16.15
CA SER A 618 -30.27 36.12 -14.93
C SER A 618 -29.93 37.20 -13.90
N PRO A 619 -30.23 37.01 -12.60
CA PRO A 619 -30.05 38.05 -11.59
C PRO A 619 -28.60 38.57 -11.52
N VAL A 620 -28.42 39.88 -11.70
CA VAL A 620 -27.07 40.47 -11.77
C VAL A 620 -26.46 40.61 -10.38
N TRP A 621 -25.36 39.89 -10.13
CA TRP A 621 -24.59 40.00 -8.90
C TRP A 621 -23.75 41.29 -8.88
N PRO A 622 -23.95 42.22 -7.91
CA PRO A 622 -23.22 43.48 -7.86
C PRO A 622 -21.72 43.37 -7.56
N GLY A 623 -21.20 42.16 -7.33
CA GLY A 623 -19.79 41.91 -7.01
C GLY A 623 -18.86 41.65 -8.21
N TRP A 624 -19.39 41.27 -9.37
CA TRP A 624 -18.57 40.77 -10.50
C TRP A 624 -17.51 41.77 -10.98
N ASP A 625 -17.86 43.05 -11.17
CA ASP A 625 -16.92 44.13 -11.55
C ASP A 625 -15.71 44.22 -10.59
N ARG A 626 -15.86 43.75 -9.34
CA ARG A 626 -14.89 43.89 -8.25
C ARG A 626 -14.14 42.60 -7.93
N ASP A 627 -14.77 41.43 -8.00
CA ASP A 627 -14.07 40.15 -7.76
C ASP A 627 -12.98 39.88 -8.80
N GLU A 628 -13.25 40.16 -10.06
CA GLU A 628 -12.28 40.04 -11.17
C GLU A 628 -11.15 41.07 -11.09
N ALA A 629 -11.45 42.33 -10.75
CA ALA A 629 -10.44 43.35 -10.52
C ALA A 629 -9.49 42.95 -9.38
N THR A 630 -10.04 42.40 -8.28
CA THR A 630 -9.26 41.86 -7.16
C THR A 630 -8.41 40.67 -7.60
N ALA A 631 -9.00 39.66 -8.25
CA ALA A 631 -8.26 38.50 -8.73
C ALA A 631 -7.08 38.89 -9.66
N ALA A 632 -7.28 39.87 -10.55
CA ALA A 632 -6.26 40.40 -11.44
C ALA A 632 -5.10 41.11 -10.71
N VAL A 633 -5.36 41.81 -9.60
CA VAL A 633 -4.33 42.46 -8.78
C VAL A 633 -3.55 41.46 -7.91
N TRP A 634 -4.19 40.38 -7.47
CA TRP A 634 -3.55 39.35 -6.63
C TRP A 634 -2.81 38.26 -7.43
N GLN A 635 -3.23 37.94 -8.66
CA GLN A 635 -2.55 37.03 -9.58
C GLN A 635 -1.01 37.26 -9.68
N PRO A 636 -0.51 38.48 -9.95
CA PRO A 636 0.93 38.74 -10.02
C PRO A 636 1.62 38.72 -8.65
N ARG A 637 0.89 38.94 -7.53
CA ARG A 637 1.44 38.83 -6.17
C ARG A 637 1.77 37.37 -5.85
N ILE A 638 0.86 36.44 -6.15
CA ILE A 638 1.06 35.00 -5.98
C ILE A 638 2.32 34.54 -6.73
N VAL A 639 2.45 34.89 -8.02
CA VAL A 639 3.62 34.55 -8.84
C VAL A 639 4.90 35.16 -8.25
N ARG A 640 4.88 36.43 -7.85
CA ARG A 640 6.06 37.11 -7.27
C ARG A 640 6.55 36.45 -5.98
N HIS A 641 5.64 36.06 -5.08
CA HIS A 641 6.02 35.45 -3.81
C HIS A 641 6.55 34.02 -3.98
N LEU A 642 5.93 33.21 -4.84
CA LEU A 642 6.46 31.90 -5.20
C LEU A 642 7.84 32.00 -5.86
N MET A 643 8.04 32.97 -6.75
CA MET A 643 9.34 33.24 -7.39
C MET A 643 10.43 33.74 -6.44
N ALA A 644 10.05 34.47 -5.38
CA ALA A 644 11.01 34.99 -4.40
C ALA A 644 11.45 33.95 -3.37
N ALA A 645 10.65 32.89 -3.16
CA ALA A 645 10.83 31.94 -2.05
C ALA A 645 11.32 30.54 -2.48
N VAL A 646 11.27 30.20 -3.78
CA VAL A 646 11.81 28.94 -4.31
C VAL A 646 13.11 29.22 -5.07
N PRO A 647 14.31 28.92 -4.51
CA PRO A 647 15.60 29.19 -5.14
C PRO A 647 15.91 28.16 -6.22
N ALA A 648 15.21 28.24 -7.34
CA ALA A 648 15.17 27.25 -8.42
C ALA A 648 16.56 26.82 -8.93
N ASP A 649 17.46 27.76 -9.15
CA ASP A 649 18.81 27.50 -9.67
C ASP A 649 19.63 26.65 -8.70
N ALA A 650 19.62 27.01 -7.40
CA ALA A 650 20.33 26.27 -6.36
C ALA A 650 19.68 24.90 -6.04
N LEU A 651 18.35 24.77 -6.20
CA LEU A 651 17.64 23.49 -6.09
C LEU A 651 18.00 22.55 -7.24
N ALA A 652 18.08 23.07 -8.48
CA ALA A 652 18.46 22.30 -9.65
C ALA A 652 19.91 21.77 -9.56
N GLU A 653 20.83 22.59 -9.07
CA GLU A 653 22.22 22.17 -8.79
C GLU A 653 22.29 21.04 -7.74
N ARG A 654 21.61 21.19 -6.60
CA ARG A 654 21.62 20.17 -5.53
C ARG A 654 20.92 18.88 -5.95
N TRP A 655 19.83 18.95 -6.72
CA TRP A 655 19.15 17.78 -7.24
C TRP A 655 20.02 16.99 -8.22
N LEU A 656 20.62 17.65 -9.23
CA LEU A 656 21.48 16.96 -10.19
C LEU A 656 22.77 16.42 -9.54
N ALA A 657 23.32 17.10 -8.54
CA ALA A 657 24.43 16.57 -7.73
C ALA A 657 24.04 15.28 -6.98
N ARG A 658 22.81 15.19 -6.45
CA ARG A 658 22.29 13.98 -5.80
C ARG A 658 22.11 12.82 -6.78
N GLU A 659 21.56 13.08 -7.97
CA GLU A 659 21.39 12.03 -8.98
C GLU A 659 22.72 11.57 -9.59
N LEU A 660 23.71 12.45 -9.71
CA LEU A 660 25.07 12.07 -10.11
C LEU A 660 25.71 11.08 -9.13
N VAL A 661 25.50 11.24 -7.82
CA VAL A 661 25.99 10.30 -6.79
C VAL A 661 25.32 8.92 -6.92
N LYS A 662 24.06 8.83 -7.38
CA LYS A 662 23.43 7.54 -7.69
C LYS A 662 24.02 6.88 -8.94
N THR A 663 24.42 7.66 -9.95
CA THR A 663 24.99 7.09 -11.18
C THR A 663 26.42 6.54 -11.03
N ASP A 664 27.10 6.86 -9.92
CA ASP A 664 28.45 6.35 -9.60
C ASP A 664 28.41 5.06 -8.75
N THR A 665 27.26 4.71 -8.16
CA THR A 665 27.03 3.37 -7.59
C THR A 665 26.72 2.37 -8.71
N THR A 666 27.52 1.32 -8.83
CA THR A 666 27.56 0.40 -9.99
C THR A 666 26.38 -0.57 -10.15
N ASP A 667 25.27 -0.35 -9.44
CA ASP A 667 24.10 -1.23 -9.47
C ASP A 667 23.10 -0.79 -10.55
N ARG A 668 23.43 -1.12 -11.81
CA ARG A 668 22.59 -0.82 -12.98
C ARG A 668 21.79 -2.05 -13.41
N THR A 669 20.60 -2.22 -12.83
CA THR A 669 19.48 -2.82 -13.56
C THR A 669 19.01 -1.85 -14.66
N ASP A 670 18.59 -2.39 -15.80
CA ASP A 670 18.46 -1.57 -17.02
C ASP A 670 17.05 -0.94 -17.14
N PRO A 671 16.90 0.40 -17.16
CA PRO A 671 15.60 1.06 -17.14
C PRO A 671 14.94 1.10 -18.54
N GLY A 672 14.72 -0.09 -19.11
CA GLY A 672 14.13 -0.30 -20.44
C GLY A 672 12.67 -0.74 -20.43
N GLN A 673 12.17 -1.27 -19.31
CA GLN A 673 10.79 -1.75 -19.11
C GLN A 673 10.36 -1.45 -17.67
N ASP A 674 9.51 -0.44 -17.49
CA ASP A 674 8.56 -0.23 -16.38
C ASP A 674 8.01 1.21 -16.49
N GLY A 675 6.80 1.35 -17.03
CA GLY A 675 6.18 2.65 -17.36
C GLY A 675 5.33 3.23 -16.23
N ALA A 676 5.13 4.55 -16.27
CA ALA A 676 4.28 5.36 -15.38
C ALA A 676 4.67 5.37 -13.89
N ASP A 677 4.61 4.23 -13.19
CA ASP A 677 4.84 4.12 -11.75
C ASP A 677 6.26 4.57 -11.35
N SER A 678 7.23 4.35 -12.24
CA SER A 678 8.62 4.77 -12.07
C SER A 678 8.79 6.30 -12.02
N ASP A 679 8.00 7.06 -12.79
CA ASP A 679 8.02 8.53 -12.79
C ASP A 679 7.25 9.12 -11.58
N GLU A 680 6.17 8.47 -11.12
CA GLU A 680 5.44 8.90 -9.91
C GLU A 680 6.23 8.63 -8.62
N TRP A 681 6.95 7.51 -8.55
CA TRP A 681 7.93 7.25 -7.48
C TRP A 681 9.06 8.29 -7.46
N ALA A 682 9.61 8.62 -8.63
CA ALA A 682 10.63 9.67 -8.75
C ALA A 682 10.12 11.04 -8.30
N ALA A 683 8.89 11.41 -8.69
CA ALA A 683 8.24 12.64 -8.27
C ALA A 683 7.96 12.69 -6.75
N THR A 684 7.65 11.55 -6.15
CA THR A 684 7.43 11.41 -4.69
C THR A 684 8.73 11.62 -3.91
N LEU A 685 9.82 11.00 -4.33
CA LEU A 685 11.16 11.23 -3.78
C LEU A 685 11.62 12.69 -3.94
N ALA A 686 11.27 13.34 -5.04
CA ALA A 686 11.56 14.74 -5.29
C ALA A 686 10.72 15.70 -4.41
N ALA A 687 9.46 15.37 -4.11
CA ALA A 687 8.64 16.13 -3.15
C ALA A 687 9.18 16.03 -1.71
N ALA A 688 9.67 14.85 -1.31
CA ALA A 688 10.38 14.67 -0.05
C ALA A 688 11.70 15.50 -0.02
N PHE A 689 12.45 15.54 -1.12
CA PHE A 689 13.63 16.40 -1.24
C PHE A 689 13.30 17.88 -1.06
N LEU A 690 12.31 18.41 -1.79
CA LEU A 690 11.86 19.81 -1.65
C LEU A 690 11.45 20.15 -0.20
N THR A 691 10.88 19.18 0.51
CA THR A 691 10.54 19.33 1.94
C THR A 691 11.80 19.38 2.81
N SER A 692 12.80 18.53 2.56
CA SER A 692 14.10 18.57 3.27
C SER A 692 14.93 19.84 2.98
N GLU A 693 14.69 20.46 1.83
CA GLU A 693 15.26 21.76 1.42
C GLU A 693 14.52 22.97 2.03
N GLY A 694 13.52 22.73 2.90
CA GLY A 694 12.80 23.78 3.63
C GLY A 694 11.76 24.56 2.82
N ILE A 695 11.31 24.03 1.67
CA ILE A 695 10.39 24.73 0.76
C ILE A 695 8.93 24.65 1.26
N ASP A 696 8.58 25.46 2.26
CA ASP A 696 7.20 25.57 2.77
C ASP A 696 6.31 26.47 1.88
N LEU A 697 5.69 25.87 0.86
CA LEU A 697 4.66 26.54 0.06
C LEU A 697 3.38 26.90 0.85
N THR A 698 3.13 26.27 2.00
CA THR A 698 1.96 26.59 2.83
C THR A 698 2.17 27.93 3.53
N GLY A 699 3.32 28.14 4.19
CA GLY A 699 3.68 29.40 4.82
C GLY A 699 3.77 30.59 3.85
N ILE A 700 4.07 30.33 2.58
CA ILE A 700 4.07 31.35 1.51
C ILE A 700 2.64 31.69 1.05
N LEU A 701 1.79 30.69 0.81
CA LEU A 701 0.44 30.90 0.27
C LEU A 701 -0.60 31.28 1.33
N ALA A 702 -0.45 30.82 2.58
CA ALA A 702 -1.36 31.12 3.68
C ALA A 702 -1.60 32.62 3.92
N PRO A 703 -0.60 33.50 4.07
CA PRO A 703 -0.85 34.92 4.26
C PRO A 703 -1.50 35.57 3.03
N LEU A 704 -1.07 35.20 1.82
CA LEU A 704 -1.61 35.74 0.58
C LEU A 704 -3.08 35.37 0.36
N LEU A 705 -3.46 34.12 0.60
CA LEU A 705 -4.85 33.67 0.51
C LEU A 705 -5.68 34.23 1.66
N ASN A 706 -5.13 34.37 2.87
CA ASN A 706 -5.83 35.05 3.96
C ASN A 706 -6.17 36.51 3.64
N ASP A 707 -5.25 37.27 3.03
CA ASP A 707 -5.50 38.65 2.61
C ASP A 707 -6.49 38.70 1.43
N LEU A 708 -6.31 37.86 0.42
CA LEU A 708 -7.24 37.68 -0.70
C LEU A 708 -8.68 37.42 -0.23
N TRP A 709 -8.84 36.49 0.72
CA TRP A 709 -10.11 36.16 1.35
C TRP A 709 -10.69 37.31 2.18
N THR A 710 -9.85 38.19 2.75
CA THR A 710 -10.33 39.41 3.45
C THR A 710 -11.03 40.34 2.49
N GLU A 711 -10.41 40.58 1.34
CA GLU A 711 -10.95 41.45 0.31
C GLU A 711 -12.18 40.82 -0.36
N GLY A 712 -12.13 39.52 -0.70
CA GLY A 712 -13.29 38.77 -1.19
C GLY A 712 -14.47 38.79 -0.22
N TRP A 713 -14.23 38.60 1.08
CA TRP A 713 -15.28 38.65 2.10
C TRP A 713 -15.90 40.06 2.22
N ALA A 714 -15.09 41.11 2.12
CA ALA A 714 -15.59 42.48 2.09
C ALA A 714 -16.40 42.78 0.82
N ILE A 715 -16.01 42.25 -0.34
CA ILE A 715 -16.78 42.34 -1.59
C ILE A 715 -18.14 41.67 -1.42
N GLY A 716 -18.16 40.43 -0.93
CA GLY A 716 -19.38 39.64 -0.74
C GLY A 716 -20.35 40.27 0.26
N HIS A 717 -19.86 40.73 1.41
CA HIS A 717 -20.68 41.42 2.41
C HIS A 717 -21.26 42.74 1.85
N ALA A 718 -20.50 43.50 1.06
CA ALA A 718 -20.99 44.73 0.43
C ALA A 718 -22.01 44.47 -0.68
N ALA A 719 -21.81 43.42 -1.49
CA ALA A 719 -22.71 43.03 -2.58
C ALA A 719 -24.02 42.42 -2.09
N ALA A 720 -23.99 41.51 -1.11
CA ALA A 720 -25.19 40.97 -0.48
C ALA A 720 -26.04 42.08 0.17
N ARG A 721 -25.40 43.01 0.90
CA ARG A 721 -26.10 44.19 1.45
C ARG A 721 -26.63 45.14 0.39
N ALA A 722 -26.03 45.21 -0.80
CA ALA A 722 -26.57 45.97 -1.91
C ALA A 722 -27.89 45.34 -2.42
N ILE A 723 -27.89 44.04 -2.70
CA ILE A 723 -29.09 43.31 -3.16
C ILE A 723 -30.21 43.36 -2.11
N MET A 724 -29.90 43.04 -0.85
CA MET A 724 -30.85 43.10 0.28
C MET A 724 -31.40 44.51 0.56
N SER A 725 -30.84 45.56 -0.05
CA SER A 725 -31.37 46.94 -0.01
C SER A 725 -31.83 47.47 -1.37
N GLY A 726 -32.06 46.58 -2.35
CA GLY A 726 -32.60 46.92 -3.67
C GLY A 726 -31.65 47.69 -4.59
N ARG A 727 -30.33 47.61 -4.34
CA ARG A 727 -29.30 48.38 -5.08
C ARG A 727 -28.61 47.51 -6.12
N ALA A 728 -28.73 47.90 -7.38
CA ALA A 728 -28.09 47.23 -8.53
C ALA A 728 -26.54 47.32 -8.55
N LYS A 729 -25.92 48.16 -7.73
CA LYS A 729 -24.46 48.23 -7.56
C LYS A 729 -24.07 48.35 -6.08
N ALA A 730 -23.00 47.65 -5.71
CA ALA A 730 -22.33 47.79 -4.42
C ALA A 730 -21.41 49.02 -4.41
N LEU A 731 -21.06 49.50 -3.20
CA LEU A 731 -20.10 50.58 -3.00
C LEU A 731 -18.93 50.05 -2.15
N TYR A 732 -17.71 50.28 -2.63
CA TYR A 732 -16.48 49.79 -2.01
C TYR A 732 -15.66 50.95 -1.48
N GLY A 733 -15.37 50.94 -0.18
CA GLY A 733 -14.66 52.02 0.51
C GLY A 733 -13.14 52.01 0.40
N TRP A 734 -12.56 51.01 -0.27
CA TRP A 734 -11.12 50.74 -0.29
C TRP A 734 -10.56 50.56 -1.71
N ALA A 735 -9.23 50.64 -1.86
CA ALA A 735 -8.51 50.39 -3.11
C ALA A 735 -8.35 48.87 -3.39
N VAL A 736 -8.42 48.47 -4.67
CA VAL A 736 -8.27 47.06 -5.06
C VAL A 736 -6.90 46.53 -4.66
N GLY A 737 -6.85 45.42 -3.93
CA GLY A 737 -5.62 44.83 -3.40
C GLY A 737 -5.18 45.39 -2.05
N ASP A 738 -5.98 46.22 -1.38
CA ASP A 738 -5.77 46.62 0.02
C ASP A 738 -6.71 45.85 0.95
N ALA A 739 -6.26 44.66 1.36
CA ALA A 739 -6.96 43.79 2.30
C ALA A 739 -7.08 44.40 3.70
N ALA A 740 -6.13 45.26 4.10
CA ALA A 740 -6.14 45.90 5.41
C ALA A 740 -7.24 46.97 5.48
N ASP A 741 -7.39 47.78 4.43
CA ASP A 741 -8.47 48.76 4.32
C ASP A 741 -9.84 48.09 4.10
N ALA A 742 -9.90 47.02 3.31
CA ALA A 742 -11.10 46.17 3.21
C ALA A 742 -11.56 45.67 4.59
N ALA A 743 -10.64 45.23 5.44
CA ALA A 743 -10.93 44.80 6.81
C ALA A 743 -11.47 45.92 7.72
N ARG A 744 -11.05 47.19 7.50
CA ARG A 744 -11.56 48.35 8.26
C ARG A 744 -13.05 48.60 8.02
N GLY A 745 -13.57 48.22 6.85
CA GLY A 745 -15.00 48.30 6.52
C GLY A 745 -15.88 47.25 7.21
N LEU A 746 -15.30 46.25 7.89
CA LEU A 746 -16.03 45.11 8.44
C LEU A 746 -16.43 45.28 9.92
N THR A 747 -17.70 44.99 10.23
CA THR A 747 -18.21 44.97 11.61
C THR A 747 -17.49 43.92 12.47
N ALA A 748 -17.60 44.03 13.80
CA ALA A 748 -17.00 43.03 14.70
C ALA A 748 -17.51 41.61 14.43
N ALA A 749 -18.83 41.43 14.26
CA ALA A 749 -19.44 40.14 13.91
C ALA A 749 -18.96 39.63 12.54
N THR A 750 -18.93 40.51 11.53
CA THR A 750 -18.46 40.16 10.17
C THR A 750 -16.98 39.76 10.15
N ARG A 751 -16.14 40.33 11.04
CA ARG A 751 -14.74 39.91 11.22
C ARG A 751 -14.60 38.58 11.96
N MET A 752 -15.51 38.24 12.87
CA MET A 752 -15.57 36.91 13.49
C MET A 752 -15.98 35.84 12.47
N ALA A 753 -16.98 36.10 11.64
CA ALA A 753 -17.41 35.19 10.57
C ALA A 753 -16.28 34.94 9.55
N LEU A 754 -15.55 35.99 9.13
CA LEU A 754 -14.33 35.86 8.31
C LEU A 754 -13.25 35.01 9.00
N ALA A 755 -13.05 35.14 10.32
CA ALA A 755 -12.09 34.32 11.05
C ALA A 755 -12.46 32.83 11.04
N VAL A 756 -13.76 32.50 11.22
CA VAL A 756 -14.28 31.13 11.11
C VAL A 756 -14.10 30.60 9.69
N PHE A 757 -14.44 31.38 8.66
CA PHE A 757 -14.25 31.00 7.26
C PHE A 757 -12.78 30.70 6.92
N ARG A 758 -11.84 31.53 7.39
CA ARG A 758 -10.39 31.30 7.23
C ARG A 758 -9.93 30.03 7.93
N GLN A 759 -10.43 29.76 9.15
CA GLN A 759 -10.12 28.53 9.89
C GLN A 759 -10.65 27.27 9.16
N GLN A 760 -11.88 27.33 8.65
CA GLN A 760 -12.49 26.26 7.84
C GLN A 760 -11.77 26.06 6.50
N SER A 761 -11.22 27.13 5.92
CA SER A 761 -10.49 27.10 4.64
C SER A 761 -9.00 26.78 4.77
N ALA A 762 -8.44 26.71 5.98
CA ALA A 762 -7.03 26.38 6.22
C ALA A 762 -6.56 25.03 5.61
N PRO A 763 -7.37 23.95 5.57
CA PRO A 763 -7.03 22.72 4.85
C PRO A 763 -6.87 22.92 3.33
N LEU A 764 -7.64 23.84 2.74
CA LEU A 764 -7.57 24.13 1.30
C LEU A 764 -6.26 24.81 0.92
N VAL A 765 -5.72 25.70 1.77
CA VAL A 765 -4.36 26.25 1.57
C VAL A 765 -3.32 25.13 1.46
N ARG A 766 -3.37 24.16 2.38
CA ARG A 766 -2.47 23.00 2.38
C ARG A 766 -2.63 22.15 1.12
N SER A 767 -3.86 21.94 0.65
CA SER A 767 -4.13 21.23 -0.61
C SER A 767 -3.54 21.95 -1.83
N ILE A 768 -3.77 23.26 -1.95
CA ILE A 768 -3.23 24.09 -3.05
C ILE A 768 -1.68 24.10 -3.01
N ALA A 769 -1.09 24.24 -1.82
CA ALA A 769 0.35 24.19 -1.62
C ALA A 769 0.94 22.81 -1.98
N ALA A 770 0.33 21.72 -1.50
CA ALA A 770 0.78 20.35 -1.78
C ALA A 770 0.68 20.00 -3.28
N GLY A 771 -0.42 20.36 -3.95
CA GLY A 771 -0.56 20.16 -5.40
C GLY A 771 0.50 20.91 -6.21
N ARG A 772 0.91 22.10 -5.75
CA ARG A 772 1.99 22.89 -6.37
C ARG A 772 3.38 22.33 -6.06
N LEU A 773 3.59 21.80 -4.84
CA LEU A 773 4.82 21.12 -4.44
C LEU A 773 5.02 19.81 -5.23
N ALA A 774 3.96 19.02 -5.42
CA ALA A 774 4.00 17.82 -6.25
C ALA A 774 4.27 18.13 -7.73
N ALA A 775 3.82 19.29 -8.24
CA ALA A 775 4.17 19.73 -9.58
C ALA A 775 5.67 20.09 -9.72
N LEU A 776 6.27 20.75 -8.72
CA LEU A 776 7.73 20.94 -8.65
C LEU A 776 8.46 19.59 -8.52
N GLY A 777 7.92 18.67 -7.71
CA GLY A 777 8.40 17.30 -7.56
C GLY A 777 8.47 16.54 -8.88
N ARG A 778 7.44 16.61 -9.73
CA ARG A 778 7.47 16.02 -11.09
C ARG A 778 8.53 16.65 -12.01
N VAL A 779 8.73 17.97 -11.95
CA VAL A 779 9.77 18.66 -12.76
C VAL A 779 11.18 18.20 -12.35
N LEU A 780 11.42 17.99 -11.05
CA LEU A 780 12.68 17.41 -10.56
C LEU A 780 12.79 15.91 -10.88
N GLY A 781 11.74 15.12 -10.63
CA GLY A 781 11.73 13.66 -10.82
C GLY A 781 12.02 13.24 -12.26
N GLY A 782 11.53 14.00 -13.25
CA GLY A 782 11.84 13.77 -14.68
C GLY A 782 13.26 14.18 -15.10
N ALA A 783 14.05 14.84 -14.25
CA ALA A 783 15.38 15.35 -14.59
C ALA A 783 16.48 14.29 -14.35
N ARG A 784 16.82 13.54 -15.41
CA ARG A 784 17.87 12.51 -15.37
C ARG A 784 19.27 13.12 -15.52
N ALA A 785 20.21 12.65 -14.72
CA ALA A 785 21.63 13.05 -14.81
C ALA A 785 22.18 12.81 -16.22
N GLY A 786 22.97 13.77 -16.73
CA GLY A 786 23.53 13.74 -18.09
C GLY A 786 22.58 14.18 -19.21
N HIS A 787 21.25 14.24 -19.00
CA HIS A 787 20.29 14.66 -20.03
C HIS A 787 19.85 16.13 -19.93
N GLN A 788 19.96 16.75 -18.76
CA GLN A 788 19.64 18.16 -18.54
C GLN A 788 20.74 18.86 -17.75
N THR A 789 21.02 20.12 -18.08
CA THR A 789 21.88 21.00 -17.27
C THR A 789 21.10 21.63 -16.12
N ALA A 790 21.79 22.04 -15.05
CA ALA A 790 21.16 22.73 -13.93
C ALA A 790 20.41 24.01 -14.37
N ALA A 791 20.93 24.75 -15.36
CA ALA A 791 20.27 25.93 -15.91
C ALA A 791 18.93 25.60 -16.63
N GLN A 792 18.85 24.47 -17.36
CA GLN A 792 17.62 24.04 -18.02
C GLN A 792 16.57 23.57 -17.00
N LEU A 793 16.99 22.80 -16.00
CA LEU A 793 16.12 22.35 -14.91
C LEU A 793 15.62 23.54 -14.08
N ALA A 794 16.50 24.51 -13.79
CA ALA A 794 16.14 25.75 -13.14
C ALA A 794 15.12 26.56 -13.95
N GLU A 795 15.29 26.69 -15.27
CA GLU A 795 14.29 27.37 -16.11
C GLU A 795 12.94 26.65 -16.07
N ALA A 796 12.90 25.32 -16.15
CA ALA A 796 11.66 24.54 -16.05
C ALA A 796 10.93 24.75 -14.70
N LEU A 797 11.68 24.78 -13.59
CA LEU A 797 11.14 25.13 -12.27
C LEU A 797 10.63 26.58 -12.25
N ARG A 798 11.38 27.53 -12.81
CA ARG A 798 11.00 28.95 -12.86
C ARG A 798 9.77 29.18 -13.74
N ASP A 799 9.61 28.48 -14.87
CA ASP A 799 8.44 28.56 -15.73
C ASP A 799 7.18 27.96 -15.09
N LEU A 800 7.29 26.83 -14.39
CA LEU A 800 6.19 26.32 -13.58
C LEU A 800 5.75 27.37 -12.54
N LEU A 801 6.68 27.97 -11.80
CA LEU A 801 6.40 29.00 -10.80
C LEU A 801 5.81 30.29 -11.39
N ARG A 802 6.19 30.65 -12.63
CA ARG A 802 5.67 31.81 -13.39
C ARG A 802 4.27 31.61 -13.95
N ASP A 803 3.72 30.39 -13.97
CA ASP A 803 2.42 30.07 -14.56
C ASP A 803 1.29 31.00 -14.06
N ARG A 804 0.96 31.97 -14.93
CA ARG A 804 -0.10 32.95 -14.69
C ARG A 804 -1.49 32.34 -14.81
N SER A 805 -1.64 31.23 -15.53
CA SER A 805 -2.94 30.59 -15.77
C SER A 805 -3.44 29.82 -14.55
N TRP A 806 -2.52 29.17 -13.82
CA TRP A 806 -2.76 28.63 -12.48
C TRP A 806 -2.96 29.75 -11.46
N ALA A 807 -2.07 30.76 -11.42
CA ALA A 807 -2.20 31.85 -10.46
C ALA A 807 -3.50 32.66 -10.62
N ALA A 808 -3.98 32.86 -11.86
CA ALA A 808 -5.28 33.47 -12.13
C ALA A 808 -6.45 32.57 -11.73
N MET A 809 -6.34 31.25 -11.95
CA MET A 809 -7.35 30.28 -11.51
C MET A 809 -7.48 30.27 -9.99
N THR A 810 -6.36 30.19 -9.27
CA THR A 810 -6.35 30.21 -7.80
C THR A 810 -6.87 31.54 -7.26
N ALA A 811 -6.41 32.68 -7.80
CA ALA A 811 -6.88 33.99 -7.36
C ALA A 811 -8.39 34.16 -7.58
N MET A 812 -8.92 33.79 -8.76
CA MET A 812 -10.35 33.93 -9.06
C MET A 812 -11.22 32.99 -8.20
N THR A 813 -10.86 31.71 -8.13
CA THR A 813 -11.65 30.70 -7.40
C THR A 813 -11.71 31.01 -5.91
N GLU A 814 -10.62 31.49 -5.33
CA GLU A 814 -10.56 31.79 -3.90
C GLU A 814 -11.14 33.17 -3.52
N VAL A 815 -11.09 34.17 -4.41
CA VAL A 815 -11.95 35.37 -4.24
C VAL A 815 -13.41 34.96 -4.28
N ALA A 816 -13.85 34.23 -5.30
CA ALA A 816 -15.25 33.80 -5.44
C ALA A 816 -15.74 33.02 -4.20
N ARG A 817 -14.93 32.11 -3.66
CA ARG A 817 -15.23 31.37 -2.42
C ARG A 817 -15.50 32.29 -1.23
N ALA A 818 -14.64 33.29 -0.99
CA ALA A 818 -14.82 34.23 0.10
C ALA A 818 -15.99 35.21 -0.13
N VAL A 819 -16.20 35.63 -1.38
CA VAL A 819 -17.34 36.46 -1.79
C VAL A 819 -18.66 35.74 -1.49
N LEU A 820 -18.78 34.47 -1.89
CA LEU A 820 -20.01 33.69 -1.69
C LEU A 820 -20.23 33.31 -0.23
N ALA A 821 -19.19 32.92 0.51
CA ALA A 821 -19.31 32.63 1.94
C ALA A 821 -19.79 33.87 2.73
N ALA A 822 -19.28 35.06 2.42
CA ALA A 822 -19.74 36.31 3.02
C ALA A 822 -21.16 36.71 2.60
N ALA A 823 -21.58 36.37 1.38
CA ALA A 823 -22.95 36.57 0.92
C ALA A 823 -23.93 35.67 1.69
N VAL A 824 -23.62 34.38 1.82
CA VAL A 824 -24.43 33.40 2.57
C VAL A 824 -24.50 33.75 4.06
N ASP A 825 -23.42 34.24 4.67
CA ASP A 825 -23.40 34.78 6.05
C ASP A 825 -24.37 35.97 6.22
N ALA A 826 -24.33 36.93 5.29
CA ALA A 826 -25.25 38.07 5.27
C ALA A 826 -26.72 37.64 5.03
N TYR A 827 -26.97 36.65 4.17
CA TYR A 827 -28.30 36.12 3.86
C TYR A 827 -28.91 35.37 5.06
N ARG A 828 -28.13 34.54 5.76
CA ARG A 828 -28.55 33.89 7.02
C ARG A 828 -28.89 34.94 8.09
N THR A 829 -28.03 35.93 8.26
CA THR A 829 -28.24 37.05 9.20
C THR A 829 -29.48 37.88 8.82
N GLY A 830 -29.79 37.99 7.52
CA GLY A 830 -30.95 38.67 6.98
C GLY A 830 -32.24 37.85 6.88
N GLN A 831 -32.26 36.59 7.36
CA GLN A 831 -33.42 35.69 7.27
C GLN A 831 -33.92 35.45 5.84
N VAL A 832 -33.01 35.41 4.86
CA VAL A 832 -33.31 35.02 3.47
C VAL A 832 -33.58 33.52 3.41
N ASN A 833 -34.79 33.13 3.01
CA ASN A 833 -35.25 31.74 3.05
C ASN A 833 -34.85 30.93 1.80
N ALA A 834 -34.81 31.57 0.62
CA ALA A 834 -34.49 30.95 -0.66
C ALA A 834 -33.55 31.84 -1.49
N CYS A 835 -32.81 31.23 -2.40
CA CYS A 835 -31.89 31.91 -3.30
C CYS A 835 -31.92 31.32 -4.71
N ASP A 836 -31.67 32.17 -5.70
CA ASP A 836 -31.42 31.80 -7.10
C ASP A 836 -29.91 31.73 -7.38
N TRP A 837 -29.52 30.83 -8.28
CA TRP A 837 -28.15 30.72 -8.79
C TRP A 837 -27.95 31.69 -9.97
N ALA A 838 -27.27 32.81 -9.70
CA ALA A 838 -26.93 33.82 -10.70
C ALA A 838 -25.71 33.39 -11.53
N ILE A 839 -25.88 33.23 -12.85
CA ILE A 839 -24.80 32.83 -13.75
C ILE A 839 -23.96 34.01 -14.24
N GLU A 840 -22.64 33.83 -14.21
CA GLU A 840 -21.70 34.77 -14.83
C GLU A 840 -21.83 34.80 -16.36
N PRO A 841 -21.43 35.89 -17.04
CA PRO A 841 -21.38 35.93 -18.50
C PRO A 841 -20.44 34.85 -19.06
N GLY A 842 -21.00 33.85 -19.74
CA GLY A 842 -20.24 32.70 -20.26
C GLY A 842 -20.12 31.51 -19.31
N ALA A 843 -20.97 31.42 -18.27
CA ALA A 843 -21.06 30.27 -17.37
C ALA A 843 -21.13 28.92 -18.11
N CYS A 844 -20.49 27.90 -17.53
CA CYS A 844 -20.46 26.55 -18.11
C CYS A 844 -21.82 25.82 -18.02
N PRO A 845 -22.04 24.74 -18.79
CA PRO A 845 -23.30 23.99 -18.76
C PRO A 845 -23.75 23.52 -17.37
N ALA A 846 -22.81 23.18 -16.48
CA ALA A 846 -23.11 22.79 -15.10
C ALA A 846 -23.68 23.95 -14.26
N CYS A 847 -23.10 25.16 -14.39
CA CYS A 847 -23.65 26.35 -13.74
C CYS A 847 -24.98 26.82 -14.37
N VAL A 848 -25.17 26.60 -15.68
CA VAL A 848 -26.46 26.83 -16.34
C VAL A 848 -27.53 25.85 -15.84
N ALA A 849 -27.18 24.57 -15.62
CA ALA A 849 -28.09 23.59 -15.02
C ALA A 849 -28.50 23.97 -13.58
N ASN A 850 -27.59 24.53 -12.79
CA ASN A 850 -27.95 25.08 -11.48
C ASN A 850 -28.91 26.27 -11.58
N HIS A 851 -28.66 27.23 -12.48
CA HIS A 851 -29.60 28.34 -12.73
C HIS A 851 -30.98 27.85 -13.19
N GLN A 852 -31.05 26.79 -13.99
CA GLN A 852 -32.29 26.18 -14.47
C GLN A 852 -33.08 25.42 -13.39
N ALA A 853 -32.53 25.20 -12.18
CA ALA A 853 -33.28 24.67 -11.05
C ALA A 853 -34.24 25.71 -10.42
N GLY A 854 -33.98 27.01 -10.63
CA GLY A 854 -34.72 28.11 -10.00
C GLY A 854 -34.49 28.22 -8.48
N PRO A 855 -35.36 28.95 -7.76
CA PRO A 855 -35.18 29.22 -6.34
C PRO A 855 -35.14 27.98 -5.46
N LEU A 856 -34.01 27.75 -4.78
CA LEU A 856 -33.85 26.70 -3.77
C LEU A 856 -33.68 27.30 -2.36
N PRO A 857 -34.07 26.58 -1.29
CA PRO A 857 -33.83 27.03 0.09
C PRO A 857 -32.35 27.32 0.37
N LEU A 858 -32.06 28.33 1.21
CA LEU A 858 -30.67 28.74 1.48
C LEU A 858 -29.86 27.61 2.14
N GLY A 859 -28.90 27.05 1.40
CA GLY A 859 -28.07 25.91 1.81
C GLY A 859 -28.56 24.55 1.31
N ALA A 860 -29.60 24.50 0.48
CA ALA A 860 -29.97 23.30 -0.27
C ALA A 860 -28.89 22.90 -1.30
N VAL A 861 -28.94 21.65 -1.75
CA VAL A 861 -28.03 21.10 -2.77
C VAL A 861 -28.58 21.38 -4.17
N TRP A 862 -27.75 21.96 -5.02
CA TRP A 862 -28.02 22.26 -6.43
C TRP A 862 -27.75 21.04 -7.33
N PRO A 863 -28.22 21.01 -8.60
CA PRO A 863 -27.99 19.90 -9.54
C PRO A 863 -26.54 19.40 -9.70
N THR A 864 -25.52 20.24 -9.48
CA THR A 864 -24.10 19.81 -9.49
C THR A 864 -23.64 19.07 -8.23
N GLY A 865 -24.42 19.07 -7.14
CA GLY A 865 -24.04 18.55 -5.83
C GLY A 865 -23.52 19.62 -4.86
N ASP A 866 -23.26 20.84 -5.33
CA ASP A 866 -22.82 21.97 -4.50
C ASP A 866 -23.98 22.61 -3.73
N THR A 867 -23.69 23.26 -2.59
CA THR A 867 -24.66 24.09 -1.86
C THR A 867 -24.53 25.59 -2.16
N GLN A 868 -23.39 26.01 -2.71
CA GLN A 868 -23.09 27.38 -3.13
C GLN A 868 -21.90 27.38 -4.12
N PRO A 869 -21.74 28.41 -4.96
CA PRO A 869 -20.54 28.59 -5.75
C PRO A 869 -19.29 28.87 -4.87
N PRO A 870 -18.06 28.66 -5.38
CA PRO A 870 -17.73 28.15 -6.71
C PRO A 870 -17.85 26.62 -6.83
N ALA A 871 -18.64 26.15 -7.79
CA ALA A 871 -18.86 24.72 -8.08
C ALA A 871 -17.64 24.03 -8.74
N HIS A 872 -16.76 24.81 -9.37
CA HIS A 872 -15.59 24.32 -10.08
C HIS A 872 -14.51 25.43 -10.15
N PRO A 873 -13.25 25.09 -10.48
CA PRO A 873 -12.21 26.09 -10.73
C PRO A 873 -12.67 27.16 -11.74
N ARG A 874 -12.32 28.42 -11.46
CA ARG A 874 -12.72 29.64 -12.21
C ARG A 874 -14.23 29.99 -12.19
N CYS A 875 -15.09 29.25 -11.49
CA CYS A 875 -16.49 29.65 -11.32
C CYS A 875 -16.61 30.98 -10.53
N ARG A 876 -17.33 31.95 -11.07
CA ARG A 876 -17.70 33.23 -10.44
C ARG A 876 -19.21 33.42 -10.30
N CYS A 877 -20.01 32.40 -10.65
CA CYS A 877 -21.45 32.41 -10.41
C CYS A 877 -21.76 32.73 -8.94
N ALA A 878 -22.93 33.30 -8.67
CA ALA A 878 -23.29 33.85 -7.36
C ALA A 878 -24.64 33.32 -6.87
N LEU A 879 -24.97 33.58 -5.60
CA LEU A 879 -26.31 33.39 -5.05
C LEU A 879 -26.96 34.75 -4.81
N VAL A 880 -28.21 34.92 -5.21
CA VAL A 880 -29.05 36.08 -4.90
C VAL A 880 -30.28 35.63 -4.11
N PRO A 881 -30.89 36.47 -3.26
CA PRO A 881 -32.21 36.19 -2.70
C PRO A 881 -33.25 36.10 -3.82
N ALA A 882 -34.21 35.18 -3.67
CA ALA A 882 -35.39 35.04 -4.52
C ALA A 882 -36.65 35.61 -3.84
#